data_AF-A0ABD0LWW3-F1
#
_entry.id   AF-A0ABD0LWW3-F1
#
_cell.length_a   1.000
_cell.length_b   1.000
_cell.length_c   1.000
_cell.angle_alpha   90.00
_cell.angle_beta   90.00
_cell.angle_gamma   90.00
#
_symmetry.space_group_name_H-M   'P 1'
#
loop_
_entity.id
_entity.type
_entity.pdbx_description
1 polymer ?
#
loop_
_entity_poly.entity_id
_entity_poly.type
_entity_poly.pdbx_seq_one_letter_code
_entity_poly.pdbx_strand_id
1 'polypeptide(L)'
;MAAQTLGTRISVATLIFVVSGVISSCPPGKFGWKCNVECKCKTGTNLRCENNTGRCEEGCDLDRYGPHCLFTSGCIYDSAGLTYTGTVNKTESGHECIPWGDSDVTFKPGDDPQNYCRNPKFSRGGHFSEPWCYYRRVTGEKAYEECSLKKCDCPDYLFGESCTQQCHCQTVNEVCDKRSGWCQSGCAPGWVGSNCQKPCQPGWHGLKCKEECGNCYKDECDPETGLCRNGCKEGYQGPECREECPPGMYGRNCNFNCGKCYEGDSCHFKTGVCHRGCGDGEIAKGSPFSKNGILMIDKTTPGVDKCVLLRGMVCTALNDAASAETDKRVILKPEDVLKAASLVSMETCAKILVPITITAKDANKSVDRAKTMGHVTRPLATVSPAAQMATSGLIAEQQWSPVQTRRRNKKMNVSKNYMEDVKEDGCNNVQNERCMLLGDSRIEQTQLTEIQENTRNEEMSEPIYVNVNGRKQSAPVKLEDLHAYILKNKENNCDGFRKEFEELPMGLLSLCEVARRPENKAKNRYGNIVAYDHSRVILEPLTNEPHSDYVNASFMDGYNRPKAFIASQGPNKLMIRDFWRMVWQQRVSKIVMLTNLVEACKKKCEQYWPDEGTMKYGDVSVRIVDTAKYTDFIIRTFEISKDDNSRIVKQFHFCTWSDHGAPTYPTTLLAFRRKVQSFNPESTTPILCHCSAGIGRTGTYIGLHYLLDQAMAEGQVDVLQAAHIMRNNRVNMIQTCEQYIFVYDALLEAIIAKDTTIPKSSFRATFEEMSQNENGGETLLEKQYDTVQLLSPTIDRSECTAALSEENMGKNRFKNVLPANRSRPFLYTPIDGCNDYINAVFLSGYTQKDRFIVTQMPLPNTVADFWRMLYDYNSDAIVMLNEFDRNDKSCALYWPEEYGYTEEHGPLSVELLSSSDVDPDVTIRIFKLSHLGRGEERAVKQFMFKPWPDYQALPNSVTSLLRLHRMVTDWYKQNGKGPVTIHCMNGASKSGILAAMCLILERLELDLEVDVYQAVKQIRINRPQFIEDFEQYQFLYQMVLEYLDSQDQG
;
A
#
# COMPACT_ATOMS: atom_id res chain seq x y z
N MET A 1 -41.58 -84.47 17.00
CA MET A 1 -41.71 -83.55 15.85
C MET A 1 -40.59 -82.54 15.98
N ALA A 2 -39.35 -82.89 15.59
CA ALA A 2 -38.81 -82.95 14.21
C ALA A 2 -38.47 -81.54 13.69
N ALA A 3 -37.28 -81.21 13.21
CA ALA A 3 -36.00 -81.90 13.09
C ALA A 3 -34.95 -80.85 12.65
N GLN A 4 -33.69 -81.03 13.10
CA GLN A 4 -32.47 -81.04 12.27
C GLN A 4 -32.11 -79.78 11.43
N THR A 5 -31.04 -79.00 11.68
CA THR A 5 -29.57 -79.23 11.81
C THR A 5 -28.78 -78.79 10.57
N LEU A 6 -27.58 -78.24 10.84
CA LEU A 6 -26.40 -78.00 9.97
C LEU A 6 -26.56 -76.92 8.88
N GLY A 7 -25.61 -75.99 8.62
CA GLY A 7 -24.21 -75.84 9.05
C GLY A 7 -23.27 -75.80 7.84
N THR A 8 -22.70 -74.63 7.50
CA THR A 8 -21.47 -74.40 6.66
C THR A 8 -21.19 -72.88 6.62
N ARG A 9 -20.15 -72.27 7.22
CA ARG A 9 -18.68 -72.23 7.04
C ARG A 9 -18.12 -71.57 5.75
N ILE A 10 -17.37 -70.46 5.98
CA ILE A 10 -16.19 -69.90 5.25
C ILE A 10 -16.52 -69.05 3.98
N SER A 11 -16.01 -67.82 3.73
CA SER A 11 -14.71 -67.19 4.01
C SER A 11 -14.78 -65.66 4.27
N VAL A 12 -13.77 -65.18 4.99
CA VAL A 12 -13.28 -63.78 5.11
C VAL A 12 -12.47 -63.37 3.85
N ALA A 13 -12.37 -62.05 3.60
CA ALA A 13 -11.72 -61.27 2.51
C ALA A 13 -12.70 -60.82 1.40
N THR A 14 -13.04 -59.53 1.24
CA THR A 14 -12.17 -58.37 0.95
C THR A 14 -12.81 -57.08 1.55
N LEU A 15 -12.23 -56.48 2.60
CA LEU A 15 -11.41 -55.25 2.59
C LEU A 15 -11.90 -54.06 1.72
N ILE A 16 -12.35 -52.99 2.40
CA ILE A 16 -11.80 -51.61 2.36
C ILE A 16 -11.23 -51.15 1.01
N PHE A 17 -11.91 -50.21 0.36
CA PHE A 17 -11.48 -49.12 -0.54
C PHE A 17 -12.79 -48.62 -1.19
N VAL A 18 -13.34 -47.41 -1.04
CA VAL A 18 -12.76 -46.06 -1.07
C VAL A 18 -13.81 -45.10 -0.46
N VAL A 19 -13.55 -44.50 0.71
CA VAL A 19 -14.13 -43.18 1.06
C VAL A 19 -13.08 -42.16 0.69
N SER A 20 -12.90 -41.98 -0.61
CA SER A 20 -12.34 -40.79 -1.22
C SER A 20 -13.54 -40.08 -1.81
N GLY A 21 -13.79 -38.83 -1.42
CA GLY A 21 -14.64 -37.94 -2.20
C GLY A 21 -13.99 -37.73 -3.55
N VAL A 22 -14.26 -38.65 -4.47
CA VAL A 22 -13.89 -38.58 -5.88
C VAL A 22 -14.55 -37.33 -6.45
N ILE A 23 -13.73 -36.44 -7.01
CA ILE A 23 -14.17 -35.43 -7.97
C ILE A 23 -15.08 -36.16 -8.96
N SER A 24 -16.37 -35.84 -8.96
CA SER A 24 -17.31 -36.37 -9.95
C SER A 24 -16.78 -35.98 -11.33
N SER A 25 -16.14 -36.93 -12.01
CA SER A 25 -15.63 -36.71 -13.35
C SER A 25 -16.83 -36.46 -14.27
N CYS A 26 -16.79 -35.36 -15.02
CA CYS A 26 -17.89 -35.00 -15.90
C CYS A 26 -18.18 -36.08 -16.94
N PRO A 27 -19.44 -36.22 -17.40
CA PRO A 27 -19.76 -37.07 -18.54
C PRO A 27 -18.87 -36.70 -19.74
N PRO A 28 -18.46 -37.68 -20.57
CA PRO A 28 -17.61 -37.41 -21.73
C PRO A 28 -18.14 -36.26 -22.60
N GLY A 29 -17.27 -35.31 -22.94
CA GLY A 29 -17.63 -34.12 -23.73
C GLY A 29 -18.18 -32.94 -22.94
N LYS A 30 -18.29 -33.06 -21.61
CA LYS A 30 -18.70 -31.96 -20.71
C LYS A 30 -17.63 -31.66 -19.66
N PHE A 31 -17.60 -30.42 -19.20
CA PHE A 31 -16.67 -29.94 -18.17
C PHE A 31 -17.26 -28.74 -17.42
N GLY A 32 -16.49 -28.20 -16.49
CA GLY A 32 -16.87 -27.04 -15.69
C GLY A 32 -17.82 -27.39 -14.53
N TRP A 33 -18.27 -26.36 -13.82
CA TRP A 33 -19.09 -26.51 -12.63
C TRP A 33 -20.38 -27.29 -12.94
N LYS A 34 -20.60 -28.37 -12.18
CA LYS A 34 -21.67 -29.36 -12.38
C LYS A 34 -21.76 -29.96 -13.79
N CYS A 35 -20.67 -29.88 -14.55
CA CYS A 35 -20.57 -30.42 -15.92
C CYS A 35 -21.58 -29.79 -16.88
N ASN A 36 -21.87 -28.50 -16.71
CA ASN A 36 -22.85 -27.79 -17.53
C ASN A 36 -22.30 -27.27 -18.86
N VAL A 37 -20.97 -27.24 -19.03
CA VAL A 37 -20.34 -26.71 -20.24
C VAL A 37 -20.02 -27.88 -21.19
N GLU A 38 -20.49 -27.78 -22.44
CA GLU A 38 -20.26 -28.80 -23.47
C GLU A 38 -19.20 -28.33 -24.47
N CYS A 39 -18.09 -29.06 -24.60
CA CYS A 39 -17.00 -28.73 -25.51
C CYS A 39 -17.38 -28.97 -26.98
N LYS A 40 -16.76 -28.25 -27.93
CA LYS A 40 -16.97 -28.43 -29.38
C LYS A 40 -15.66 -28.75 -30.11
N CYS A 41 -15.10 -29.93 -29.82
CA CYS A 41 -13.87 -30.43 -30.44
C CYS A 41 -14.12 -31.01 -31.85
N LYS A 42 -13.08 -31.07 -32.69
CA LYS A 42 -13.13 -31.57 -34.08
C LYS A 42 -13.69 -32.99 -34.20
N THR A 43 -14.59 -33.23 -35.16
CA THR A 43 -15.27 -34.53 -35.30
C THR A 43 -14.41 -35.59 -35.99
N GLY A 44 -13.98 -36.59 -35.22
CA GLY A 44 -13.27 -37.78 -35.68
C GLY A 44 -13.20 -38.86 -34.61
N THR A 45 -14.34 -39.48 -34.30
CA THR A 45 -14.54 -40.60 -33.35
C THR A 45 -14.36 -40.29 -31.84
N ASN A 46 -15.50 -40.21 -31.14
CA ASN A 46 -15.67 -40.04 -29.68
C ASN A 46 -15.10 -38.76 -29.05
N LEU A 47 -15.92 -37.70 -29.12
CA LEU A 47 -16.03 -36.55 -28.19
C LEU A 47 -15.32 -36.75 -26.85
N ARG A 48 -14.08 -36.26 -26.72
CA ARG A 48 -13.38 -36.25 -25.43
C ARG A 48 -12.58 -34.97 -25.31
N CYS A 49 -13.24 -33.92 -24.81
CA CYS A 49 -12.49 -32.94 -24.07
C CYS A 49 -12.16 -33.50 -22.69
N GLU A 50 -11.02 -33.13 -22.13
CA GLU A 50 -10.61 -33.58 -20.79
C GLU A 50 -11.65 -33.15 -19.74
N ASN A 51 -12.20 -34.09 -18.96
CA ASN A 51 -13.37 -33.87 -18.09
C ASN A 51 -13.19 -32.74 -17.04
N ASN A 52 -11.95 -32.43 -16.65
CA ASN A 52 -11.64 -31.40 -15.65
C ASN A 52 -11.27 -30.05 -16.28
N THR A 53 -10.71 -30.06 -17.49
CA THR A 53 -10.15 -28.85 -18.11
C THR A 53 -10.89 -28.43 -19.37
N GLY A 54 -11.81 -29.24 -19.91
CA GLY A 54 -12.50 -28.98 -21.18
C GLY A 54 -11.58 -28.88 -22.39
N ARG A 55 -10.31 -29.29 -22.30
CA ARG A 55 -9.32 -29.14 -23.37
C ARG A 55 -9.59 -30.11 -24.52
N CYS A 56 -9.58 -29.62 -25.76
CA CYS A 56 -9.63 -30.42 -26.98
C CYS A 56 -8.20 -30.69 -27.48
N GLU A 57 -7.73 -31.94 -27.41
CA GLU A 57 -6.36 -32.29 -27.81
C GLU A 57 -6.14 -32.19 -29.33
N GLU A 58 -7.15 -32.53 -30.14
CA GLU A 58 -7.08 -32.52 -31.61
C GLU A 58 -7.55 -31.19 -32.23
N GLY A 59 -7.73 -30.16 -31.40
CA GLY A 59 -8.20 -28.85 -31.83
C GLY A 59 -9.72 -28.74 -31.96
N CYS A 60 -10.16 -27.58 -32.44
CA CYS A 60 -11.56 -27.19 -32.48
C CYS A 60 -12.29 -27.70 -33.74
N ASP A 61 -13.60 -27.84 -33.62
CA ASP A 61 -14.47 -28.12 -34.76
C ASP A 61 -14.43 -26.98 -35.80
N LEU A 62 -14.91 -27.24 -37.01
CA LEU A 62 -14.99 -26.24 -38.08
C LEU A 62 -15.75 -24.99 -37.57
N ASP A 63 -15.20 -23.81 -37.85
CA ASP A 63 -15.72 -22.50 -37.42
C ASP A 63 -15.76 -22.27 -35.89
N ARG A 64 -14.90 -22.95 -35.14
CA ARG A 64 -14.71 -22.76 -33.70
C ARG A 64 -13.26 -22.46 -33.33
N TYR A 65 -13.06 -21.70 -32.26
CA TYR A 65 -11.75 -21.36 -31.71
C TYR A 65 -11.82 -21.10 -30.20
N GLY A 66 -10.69 -20.73 -29.60
CA GLY A 66 -10.62 -20.26 -28.20
C GLY A 66 -10.68 -21.37 -27.15
N PRO A 67 -10.74 -21.00 -25.85
CA PRO A 67 -10.79 -21.96 -24.75
C PRO A 67 -11.92 -22.96 -24.93
N HIS A 68 -11.59 -24.25 -24.87
CA HIS A 68 -12.54 -25.37 -24.95
C HIS A 68 -13.38 -25.41 -26.25
N CYS A 69 -12.94 -24.67 -27.28
CA CYS A 69 -13.57 -24.57 -28.59
C CYS A 69 -15.00 -24.00 -28.57
N LEU A 70 -15.30 -23.13 -27.61
CA LEU A 70 -16.64 -22.58 -27.44
C LEU A 70 -16.90 -21.32 -28.27
N PHE A 71 -15.85 -20.66 -28.78
CA PHE A 71 -15.99 -19.42 -29.53
C PHE A 71 -16.19 -19.69 -31.00
N THR A 72 -17.08 -18.94 -31.62
CA THR A 72 -17.35 -19.04 -33.06
C THR A 72 -16.37 -18.19 -33.85
N SER A 73 -15.78 -18.72 -34.93
CA SER A 73 -14.79 -17.99 -35.75
C SER A 73 -15.28 -16.64 -36.28
N GLY A 74 -16.60 -16.42 -36.38
CA GLY A 74 -17.18 -15.16 -36.86
C GLY A 74 -17.32 -14.03 -35.82
N CYS A 75 -16.87 -14.21 -34.58
CA CYS A 75 -17.02 -13.21 -33.53
C CYS A 75 -15.77 -13.02 -32.69
N ILE A 76 -15.71 -11.90 -31.96
CA ILE A 76 -14.80 -11.69 -30.83
C ILE A 76 -15.58 -11.75 -29.50
N TYR A 77 -14.93 -12.24 -28.45
CA TYR A 77 -15.52 -12.43 -27.11
C TYR A 77 -14.79 -11.60 -26.03
N ASP A 78 -13.82 -10.80 -26.45
CA ASP A 78 -13.12 -9.80 -25.64
C ASP A 78 -13.30 -8.41 -26.25
N SER A 79 -12.98 -7.36 -25.49
CA SER A 79 -13.30 -5.97 -25.88
C SER A 79 -12.53 -5.47 -27.11
N ALA A 80 -11.41 -6.09 -27.49
CA ALA A 80 -10.55 -5.64 -28.59
C ALA A 80 -10.11 -6.77 -29.54
N GLY A 81 -10.68 -7.97 -29.42
CA GLY A 81 -10.29 -9.15 -30.20
C GLY A 81 -8.85 -9.61 -29.99
N LEU A 82 -8.27 -9.33 -28.81
CA LEU A 82 -6.88 -9.65 -28.47
C LEU A 82 -6.59 -11.14 -28.42
N THR A 83 -7.63 -11.91 -28.15
CA THR A 83 -7.58 -13.37 -28.01
C THR A 83 -8.22 -14.09 -29.19
N TYR A 84 -8.53 -13.34 -30.26
CA TYR A 84 -9.14 -13.91 -31.46
C TYR A 84 -8.15 -14.88 -32.13
N THR A 85 -8.58 -16.11 -32.38
CA THR A 85 -7.80 -17.08 -33.18
C THR A 85 -8.70 -17.80 -34.18
N GLY A 86 -9.82 -17.16 -34.55
CA GLY A 86 -10.74 -17.68 -35.56
C GLY A 86 -10.20 -17.51 -36.98
N THR A 87 -10.97 -17.88 -37.98
CA THR A 87 -10.53 -18.02 -39.37
C THR A 87 -11.17 -17.04 -40.36
N VAL A 88 -11.76 -15.92 -39.88
CA VAL A 88 -12.41 -14.94 -40.77
C VAL A 88 -11.43 -14.35 -41.75
N ASN A 89 -11.75 -14.42 -43.04
CA ASN A 89 -10.87 -14.04 -44.14
C ASN A 89 -11.37 -12.82 -44.94
N LYS A 90 -12.28 -12.02 -44.38
CA LYS A 90 -12.82 -10.83 -45.04
C LYS A 90 -12.71 -9.58 -44.19
N THR A 91 -12.36 -8.47 -44.83
CA THR A 91 -12.36 -7.13 -44.23
C THR A 91 -13.78 -6.56 -44.11
N GLU A 92 -13.98 -5.44 -43.40
CA GLU A 92 -15.26 -4.71 -43.32
C GLU A 92 -15.83 -4.33 -44.69
N SER A 93 -14.98 -3.84 -45.60
CA SER A 93 -15.39 -3.52 -46.98
C SER A 93 -15.49 -4.77 -47.88
N GLY A 94 -15.28 -5.97 -47.35
CA GLY A 94 -15.45 -7.24 -48.06
C GLY A 94 -14.24 -7.72 -48.87
N HIS A 95 -13.05 -7.14 -48.67
CA HIS A 95 -11.81 -7.58 -49.32
C HIS A 95 -11.31 -8.91 -48.74
N GLU A 96 -10.67 -9.74 -49.57
CA GLU A 96 -10.10 -11.02 -49.16
C GLU A 96 -8.76 -10.84 -48.44
N CYS A 97 -8.68 -11.37 -47.23
CA CYS A 97 -7.52 -11.27 -46.35
C CYS A 97 -6.38 -12.20 -46.77
N ILE A 98 -5.15 -11.73 -46.59
CA ILE A 98 -3.92 -12.51 -46.79
C ILE A 98 -3.63 -13.32 -45.51
N PRO A 99 -3.49 -14.65 -45.62
CA PRO A 99 -3.22 -15.53 -44.48
C PRO A 99 -1.90 -15.18 -43.78
N TRP A 100 -1.78 -15.58 -42.52
CA TRP A 100 -0.61 -15.29 -41.70
C TRP A 100 0.67 -15.93 -42.25
N GLY A 101 0.59 -17.18 -42.72
CA GLY A 101 1.75 -17.94 -43.25
C GLY A 101 2.43 -17.34 -44.48
N ASP A 102 1.73 -16.49 -45.24
CA ASP A 102 2.26 -15.83 -46.44
C ASP A 102 2.82 -14.41 -46.16
N SER A 103 3.20 -14.12 -44.91
CA SER A 103 3.64 -12.78 -44.48
C SER A 103 4.98 -12.75 -43.74
N ASP A 104 5.74 -11.66 -43.91
CA ASP A 104 7.10 -11.46 -43.35
C ASP A 104 7.14 -11.20 -41.82
N VAL A 105 6.15 -11.67 -41.05
CA VAL A 105 6.00 -11.34 -39.61
C VAL A 105 6.39 -12.52 -38.74
N THR A 106 7.17 -12.28 -37.68
CA THR A 106 7.56 -13.28 -36.67
C THR A 106 6.40 -13.65 -35.74
N PHE A 107 6.14 -14.95 -35.58
CA PHE A 107 5.01 -15.53 -34.82
C PHE A 107 5.34 -15.77 -33.34
N LYS A 108 4.31 -15.73 -32.48
CA LYS A 108 4.38 -16.22 -31.10
C LYS A 108 4.04 -17.71 -31.04
N PRO A 109 4.51 -18.45 -30.01
CA PRO A 109 4.07 -19.82 -29.77
C PRO A 109 2.54 -19.86 -29.54
N GLY A 110 1.80 -20.58 -30.40
CA GLY A 110 0.34 -20.72 -30.32
C GLY A 110 -0.46 -20.03 -31.43
N ASP A 111 0.19 -19.27 -32.32
CA ASP A 111 -0.46 -18.67 -33.49
C ASP A 111 -0.76 -19.72 -34.57
N ASP A 112 -1.98 -19.73 -35.12
CA ASP A 112 -2.37 -20.60 -36.24
C ASP A 112 -1.97 -19.97 -37.59
N PRO A 113 -1.08 -20.59 -38.39
CA PRO A 113 -0.67 -20.06 -39.69
C PRO A 113 -1.82 -19.89 -40.69
N GLN A 114 -2.94 -20.58 -40.49
CA GLN A 114 -4.15 -20.49 -41.30
C GLN A 114 -5.09 -19.37 -40.85
N ASN A 115 -4.77 -18.64 -39.78
CA ASN A 115 -5.50 -17.45 -39.41
C ASN A 115 -5.27 -16.34 -40.47
N TYR A 116 -6.23 -15.44 -40.62
CA TYR A 116 -6.22 -14.35 -41.60
C TYR A 116 -6.27 -12.99 -40.89
N CYS A 117 -7.21 -12.82 -39.96
CA CYS A 117 -7.31 -11.66 -39.11
C CYS A 117 -6.25 -11.69 -38.01
N ARG A 118 -5.58 -10.57 -37.82
CA ARG A 118 -4.47 -10.39 -36.91
C ARG A 118 -4.98 -9.71 -35.66
N ASN A 119 -4.64 -10.27 -34.50
CA ASN A 119 -4.98 -9.63 -33.23
C ASN A 119 -4.26 -8.30 -33.14
N PRO A 120 -4.92 -7.25 -32.64
CA PRO A 120 -4.26 -5.97 -32.49
C PRO A 120 -3.06 -6.13 -31.56
N LYS A 121 -1.88 -5.67 -32.00
CA LYS A 121 -0.66 -5.78 -31.18
C LYS A 121 -0.78 -4.79 -30.03
N PHE A 122 -0.76 -5.29 -28.80
CA PHE A 122 -0.67 -4.42 -27.63
C PHE A 122 0.67 -3.67 -27.62
N SER A 123 0.58 -2.35 -27.49
CA SER A 123 1.60 -1.38 -27.08
C SER A 123 2.34 -0.61 -28.20
N ARG A 124 2.13 0.71 -28.20
CA ARG A 124 2.88 1.79 -28.90
C ARG A 124 2.59 1.96 -30.40
N GLY A 125 1.64 2.85 -30.71
CA GLY A 125 1.57 3.53 -32.01
C GLY A 125 1.06 2.73 -33.22
N GLY A 126 0.43 1.57 -33.01
CA GLY A 126 -0.14 0.75 -34.09
C GLY A 126 -1.60 1.14 -34.40
N HIS A 127 -1.93 1.22 -35.69
CA HIS A 127 -3.12 1.88 -36.26
C HIS A 127 -4.50 1.21 -36.04
N PHE A 128 -4.64 0.12 -35.27
CA PHE A 128 -5.90 -0.65 -35.20
C PHE A 128 -6.37 -0.97 -33.77
N SER A 129 -7.64 -0.69 -33.51
CA SER A 129 -8.34 -1.02 -32.26
C SER A 129 -9.01 -2.40 -32.27
N GLU A 130 -9.19 -3.00 -33.45
CA GLU A 130 -9.86 -4.28 -33.66
C GLU A 130 -8.99 -5.24 -34.50
N PRO A 131 -9.33 -6.54 -34.59
CA PRO A 131 -8.58 -7.46 -35.45
C PRO A 131 -8.62 -7.03 -36.91
N TRP A 132 -7.48 -7.13 -37.58
CA TRP A 132 -7.27 -6.55 -38.91
C TRP A 132 -6.50 -7.49 -39.82
N CYS A 133 -6.58 -7.32 -41.13
CA CYS A 133 -5.80 -8.13 -42.05
C CYS A 133 -5.18 -7.29 -43.17
N TYR A 134 -4.13 -7.83 -43.80
CA TYR A 134 -3.67 -7.30 -45.08
C TYR A 134 -4.55 -7.85 -46.20
N TYR A 135 -4.81 -7.03 -47.22
CA TYR A 135 -5.43 -7.42 -48.48
C TYR A 135 -4.65 -6.79 -49.65
N ARG A 136 -4.91 -7.24 -50.88
CA ARG A 136 -4.26 -6.68 -52.08
C ARG A 136 -5.20 -5.70 -52.77
N ARG A 137 -4.74 -4.47 -53.00
CA ARG A 137 -5.47 -3.48 -53.81
C ARG A 137 -5.47 -3.89 -55.28
N VAL A 138 -6.40 -3.32 -56.06
CA VAL A 138 -6.48 -3.51 -57.52
C VAL A 138 -5.17 -3.12 -58.21
N THR A 139 -4.40 -2.19 -57.63
CA THR A 139 -3.07 -1.75 -58.10
C THR A 139 -1.95 -2.77 -57.82
N GLY A 140 -2.22 -3.87 -57.12
CA GLY A 140 -1.24 -4.88 -56.74
C GLY A 140 -0.53 -4.62 -55.41
N GLU A 141 -0.70 -3.43 -54.83
CA GLU A 141 -0.09 -3.05 -53.54
C GLU A 141 -0.78 -3.71 -52.35
N LYS A 142 0.00 -4.00 -51.32
CA LYS A 142 -0.49 -4.54 -50.05
C LYS A 142 -1.06 -3.39 -49.22
N ALA A 143 -2.34 -3.48 -48.89
CA ALA A 143 -3.02 -2.57 -47.98
C ALA A 143 -3.58 -3.35 -46.79
N TYR A 144 -4.10 -2.64 -45.80
CA TYR A 144 -4.63 -3.23 -44.59
C TYR A 144 -6.02 -2.67 -44.29
N GLU A 145 -6.84 -3.45 -43.61
CA GLU A 145 -8.18 -3.06 -43.18
C GLU A 145 -8.64 -3.91 -42.00
N GLU A 146 -9.56 -3.39 -41.20
CA GLU A 146 -10.20 -4.13 -40.11
C GLU A 146 -11.07 -5.28 -40.65
N CYS A 147 -11.15 -6.35 -39.87
CA CYS A 147 -11.93 -7.53 -40.22
C CYS A 147 -13.40 -7.37 -39.86
N SER A 148 -14.30 -7.99 -40.64
CA SER A 148 -15.75 -8.02 -40.36
C SER A 148 -16.11 -8.91 -39.16
N LEU A 149 -15.65 -8.57 -37.96
CA LEU A 149 -15.89 -9.32 -36.73
C LEU A 149 -16.84 -8.55 -35.82
N LYS A 150 -17.87 -9.25 -35.31
CA LYS A 150 -18.79 -8.67 -34.31
C LYS A 150 -18.48 -9.18 -32.91
N LYS A 151 -18.79 -8.39 -31.90
CA LYS A 151 -18.77 -8.85 -30.50
C LYS A 151 -19.95 -9.79 -30.23
N CYS A 152 -19.68 -10.96 -29.66
CA CYS A 152 -20.70 -11.96 -29.32
C CYS A 152 -20.78 -12.19 -27.81
N ASP A 153 -21.97 -12.57 -27.34
CA ASP A 153 -22.20 -12.89 -25.94
C ASP A 153 -21.55 -14.22 -25.57
N CYS A 154 -21.20 -14.37 -24.29
CA CYS A 154 -20.56 -15.60 -23.82
C CYS A 154 -21.43 -16.86 -24.04
N PRO A 155 -20.78 -18.02 -24.25
CA PRO A 155 -21.46 -19.31 -24.20
C PRO A 155 -22.20 -19.48 -22.86
N ASP A 156 -23.29 -20.25 -22.86
CA ASP A 156 -24.06 -20.47 -21.65
C ASP A 156 -23.20 -21.06 -20.54
N TYR A 157 -23.48 -20.66 -19.30
CA TYR A 157 -22.71 -21.00 -18.09
C TYR A 157 -21.32 -20.35 -17.99
N LEU A 158 -20.95 -19.48 -18.94
CA LEU A 158 -19.75 -18.64 -18.89
C LEU A 158 -20.11 -17.16 -18.97
N PHE A 159 -19.27 -16.30 -18.40
CA PHE A 159 -19.46 -14.86 -18.44
C PHE A 159 -18.16 -14.05 -18.32
N GLY A 160 -18.28 -12.73 -18.48
CA GLY A 160 -17.19 -11.78 -18.29
C GLY A 160 -16.33 -11.58 -19.54
N GLU A 161 -15.26 -10.78 -19.42
CA GLU A 161 -14.36 -10.53 -20.55
C GLU A 161 -13.62 -11.82 -20.96
N SER A 162 -13.59 -12.10 -22.26
CA SER A 162 -13.08 -13.36 -22.82
C SER A 162 -13.80 -14.63 -22.33
N CYS A 163 -14.97 -14.51 -21.68
CA CYS A 163 -15.81 -15.63 -21.26
C CYS A 163 -15.09 -16.73 -20.46
N THR A 164 -14.16 -16.32 -19.58
CA THR A 164 -13.33 -17.26 -18.81
C THR A 164 -13.92 -17.63 -17.45
N GLN A 165 -14.96 -16.94 -16.99
CA GLN A 165 -15.57 -17.15 -15.68
C GLN A 165 -16.79 -18.07 -15.77
N GLN A 166 -16.95 -19.01 -14.83
CA GLN A 166 -18.06 -19.99 -14.80
C GLN A 166 -19.18 -19.56 -13.88
N CYS A 167 -20.45 -19.77 -14.25
CA CYS A 167 -21.59 -19.47 -13.39
C CYS A 167 -21.71 -20.49 -12.22
N HIS A 168 -21.99 -20.02 -10.99
CA HIS A 168 -22.26 -20.86 -9.82
C HIS A 168 -23.65 -20.57 -9.22
N CYS A 169 -24.69 -20.67 -10.06
CA CYS A 169 -26.07 -20.38 -9.66
C CYS A 169 -26.66 -21.46 -8.77
N GLN A 170 -27.55 -21.09 -7.85
CA GLN A 170 -28.21 -22.05 -6.95
C GLN A 170 -28.99 -23.11 -7.72
N THR A 171 -29.67 -22.71 -8.79
CA THR A 171 -30.37 -23.63 -9.69
C THR A 171 -29.41 -24.16 -10.75
N VAL A 172 -29.27 -25.49 -10.83
CA VAL A 172 -28.23 -26.16 -11.64
C VAL A 172 -28.31 -25.84 -13.14
N ASN A 173 -29.49 -25.58 -13.69
CA ASN A 173 -29.68 -25.30 -15.13
C ASN A 173 -29.94 -23.81 -15.41
N GLU A 174 -29.71 -22.93 -14.44
CA GLU A 174 -29.84 -21.50 -14.67
C GLU A 174 -28.64 -20.96 -15.44
N VAL A 175 -28.91 -20.19 -16.49
CA VAL A 175 -27.89 -19.44 -17.22
C VAL A 175 -27.73 -18.08 -16.55
N CYS A 176 -26.54 -17.79 -16.02
CA CYS A 176 -26.26 -16.49 -15.41
C CYS A 176 -26.11 -15.39 -16.46
N ASP A 177 -26.24 -14.13 -16.04
CA ASP A 177 -26.01 -12.99 -16.91
C ASP A 177 -24.61 -13.04 -17.53
N LYS A 178 -24.54 -12.98 -18.87
CA LYS A 178 -23.33 -13.24 -19.65
C LYS A 178 -22.23 -12.19 -19.47
N ARG A 179 -22.53 -11.03 -18.86
CA ARG A 179 -21.54 -9.99 -18.56
C ARG A 179 -21.15 -9.95 -17.09
N SER A 180 -22.13 -9.98 -16.20
CA SER A 180 -21.97 -9.75 -14.77
C SER A 180 -21.84 -11.03 -13.94
N GLY A 181 -22.29 -12.18 -14.47
CA GLY A 181 -22.34 -13.44 -13.74
C GLY A 181 -23.50 -13.56 -12.77
N TRP A 182 -24.45 -12.63 -12.83
CA TRP A 182 -25.57 -12.57 -11.90
C TRP A 182 -26.54 -13.74 -12.11
N CYS A 183 -26.93 -14.37 -11.00
CA CYS A 183 -27.93 -15.44 -10.96
C CYS A 183 -29.20 -14.94 -10.25
N GLN A 184 -30.34 -15.05 -10.92
CA GLN A 184 -31.66 -14.79 -10.38
C GLN A 184 -32.00 -15.70 -9.18
N SER A 185 -31.59 -16.98 -9.20
CA SER A 185 -31.83 -17.87 -8.06
C SER A 185 -30.88 -17.65 -6.88
N GLY A 186 -29.90 -16.74 -7.01
CA GLY A 186 -28.82 -16.58 -6.06
C GLY A 186 -27.73 -17.63 -6.23
N CYS A 187 -26.80 -17.69 -5.26
CA CYS A 187 -25.60 -18.51 -5.37
C CYS A 187 -25.80 -19.93 -4.82
N ALA A 188 -25.15 -20.90 -5.48
CA ALA A 188 -25.10 -22.27 -4.98
C ALA A 188 -24.45 -22.34 -3.57
N PRO A 189 -24.81 -23.34 -2.75
CA PRO A 189 -24.09 -23.58 -1.50
C PRO A 189 -22.58 -23.69 -1.75
N GLY A 190 -21.79 -23.08 -0.86
CA GLY A 190 -20.35 -22.93 -1.08
C GLY A 190 -19.93 -21.64 -1.80
N TRP A 191 -20.87 -20.87 -2.33
CA TRP A 191 -20.62 -19.64 -3.10
C TRP A 191 -21.45 -18.45 -2.62
N VAL A 192 -20.87 -17.25 -2.72
CA VAL A 192 -21.46 -15.96 -2.29
C VAL A 192 -21.07 -14.82 -3.23
N GLY A 193 -21.62 -13.64 -2.96
CA GLY A 193 -21.37 -12.43 -3.72
C GLY A 193 -22.45 -12.17 -4.76
N SER A 194 -22.45 -10.98 -5.35
CA SER A 194 -23.47 -10.55 -6.31
C SER A 194 -23.42 -11.30 -7.64
N ASN A 195 -22.30 -11.96 -7.96
CA ASN A 195 -22.10 -12.77 -9.16
C ASN A 195 -21.70 -14.23 -8.88
N CYS A 196 -21.83 -14.67 -7.63
CA CYS A 196 -21.61 -16.05 -7.20
C CYS A 196 -20.20 -16.63 -7.47
N GLN A 197 -19.18 -15.78 -7.64
CA GLN A 197 -17.80 -16.23 -7.87
C GLN A 197 -16.94 -16.31 -6.63
N LYS A 198 -17.46 -15.90 -5.48
CA LYS A 198 -16.69 -15.92 -4.25
C LYS A 198 -17.00 -17.21 -3.49
N PRO A 199 -16.04 -18.13 -3.30
CA PRO A 199 -16.27 -19.29 -2.44
C PRO A 199 -16.47 -18.86 -0.99
N CYS A 200 -17.05 -19.72 -0.15
CA CYS A 200 -17.11 -19.47 1.29
C CYS A 200 -15.72 -19.20 1.88
N GLN A 201 -15.68 -18.33 2.88
CA GLN A 201 -14.45 -18.13 3.65
C GLN A 201 -14.12 -19.39 4.46
N PRO A 202 -12.83 -19.69 4.70
CA PRO A 202 -12.43 -20.79 5.58
C PRO A 202 -13.18 -20.70 6.92
N GLY A 203 -13.70 -21.83 7.39
CA GLY A 203 -14.56 -21.89 8.58
C GLY A 203 -16.06 -21.72 8.31
N TRP A 204 -16.50 -21.48 7.07
CA TRP A 204 -17.92 -21.35 6.71
C TRP A 204 -18.31 -22.23 5.51
N HIS A 205 -19.55 -22.72 5.49
CA HIS A 205 -20.10 -23.55 4.42
C HIS A 205 -21.61 -23.32 4.20
N GLY A 206 -22.16 -23.99 3.19
CA GLY A 206 -23.60 -24.06 2.94
C GLY A 206 -24.15 -22.84 2.16
N LEU A 207 -25.48 -22.69 2.17
CA LEU A 207 -26.15 -21.66 1.37
C LEU A 207 -25.85 -20.26 1.95
N LYS A 208 -25.36 -19.36 1.10
CA LYS A 208 -24.89 -18.01 1.51
C LYS A 208 -23.75 -18.04 2.56
N CYS A 209 -23.07 -19.18 2.71
CA CYS A 209 -22.01 -19.40 3.72
C CYS A 209 -22.41 -18.99 5.13
N LYS A 210 -23.62 -19.40 5.56
CA LYS A 210 -24.16 -19.07 6.88
C LYS A 210 -23.89 -20.13 7.94
N GLU A 211 -23.38 -21.29 7.55
CA GLU A 211 -23.12 -22.39 8.46
C GLU A 211 -21.64 -22.40 8.82
N GLU A 212 -21.32 -22.44 10.11
CA GLU A 212 -19.95 -22.57 10.58
C GLU A 212 -19.49 -24.02 10.41
N CYS A 213 -18.29 -24.22 9.87
CA CYS A 213 -17.62 -25.50 9.88
C CYS A 213 -17.52 -26.02 11.33
N GLY A 214 -17.62 -27.33 11.53
CA GLY A 214 -17.31 -27.91 12.84
C GLY A 214 -15.81 -27.84 13.14
N ASN A 215 -15.34 -28.65 14.11
CA ASN A 215 -13.96 -28.61 14.57
C ASN A 215 -13.00 -29.32 13.59
N CYS A 216 -12.97 -28.90 12.33
CA CYS A 216 -12.10 -29.46 11.30
C CYS A 216 -10.64 -29.10 11.57
N TYR A 217 -9.73 -30.02 11.26
CA TYR A 217 -8.30 -29.76 11.32
C TYR A 217 -7.92 -28.59 10.40
N LYS A 218 -7.22 -27.58 10.95
CA LYS A 218 -6.89 -26.29 10.30
C LYS A 218 -8.09 -25.44 9.84
N ASP A 219 -9.30 -25.69 10.34
CA ASP A 219 -10.52 -24.93 10.00
C ASP A 219 -10.89 -25.03 8.50
N GLU A 220 -10.45 -26.10 7.83
CA GLU A 220 -10.73 -26.40 6.43
C GLU A 220 -11.87 -27.43 6.33
N CYS A 221 -13.09 -26.96 6.04
CA CYS A 221 -14.22 -27.82 5.67
C CYS A 221 -14.62 -27.60 4.21
N ASP A 222 -15.31 -28.58 3.65
CA ASP A 222 -15.88 -28.47 2.32
C ASP A 222 -16.90 -27.31 2.27
N PRO A 223 -16.72 -26.31 1.39
CA PRO A 223 -17.58 -25.11 1.37
C PRO A 223 -19.05 -25.41 1.06
N GLU A 224 -19.34 -26.49 0.33
CA GLU A 224 -20.71 -26.85 -0.04
C GLU A 224 -21.40 -27.64 1.08
N THR A 225 -20.68 -28.58 1.69
CA THR A 225 -21.26 -29.63 2.54
C THR A 225 -20.87 -29.54 4.02
N GLY A 226 -19.85 -28.76 4.39
CA GLY A 226 -19.35 -28.69 5.77
C GLY A 226 -18.44 -29.84 6.19
N LEU A 227 -18.16 -30.79 5.29
CA LEU A 227 -17.40 -32.00 5.58
C LEU A 227 -15.91 -31.70 5.80
N CYS A 228 -15.36 -32.19 6.92
CA CYS A 228 -13.95 -32.03 7.26
C CYS A 228 -13.09 -33.11 6.57
N ARG A 229 -12.70 -32.89 5.31
CA ARG A 229 -11.93 -33.87 4.51
C ARG A 229 -10.57 -34.23 5.12
N ASN A 230 -9.97 -33.32 5.88
CA ASN A 230 -8.68 -33.51 6.55
C ASN A 230 -8.81 -34.05 7.98
N GLY A 231 -10.01 -34.49 8.38
CA GLY A 231 -10.32 -34.96 9.73
C GLY A 231 -10.51 -33.83 10.75
N CYS A 232 -10.76 -34.23 12.00
CA CYS A 232 -11.12 -33.37 13.11
C CYS A 232 -9.93 -32.91 13.94
N LYS A 233 -10.11 -31.81 14.67
CA LYS A 233 -9.24 -31.35 15.77
C LYS A 233 -9.32 -32.32 16.96
N GLU A 234 -8.41 -32.15 17.92
CA GLU A 234 -8.34 -32.97 19.12
C GLU A 234 -9.64 -32.90 19.92
N GLY A 235 -10.20 -34.08 20.23
CA GLY A 235 -11.43 -34.21 21.00
C GLY A 235 -12.72 -34.22 20.19
N TYR A 236 -12.64 -34.23 18.87
CA TYR A 236 -13.83 -34.28 18.01
C TYR A 236 -13.74 -35.41 16.98
N GLN A 237 -14.91 -35.92 16.59
CA GLN A 237 -15.10 -36.96 15.57
C GLN A 237 -16.34 -36.66 14.70
N GLY A 238 -16.60 -37.55 13.75
CA GLY A 238 -17.70 -37.44 12.81
C GLY A 238 -17.31 -36.67 11.54
N PRO A 239 -18.13 -36.79 10.48
CA PRO A 239 -17.80 -36.26 9.16
C PRO A 239 -17.68 -34.73 9.09
N GLU A 240 -18.36 -34.02 9.99
CA GLU A 240 -18.29 -32.55 10.15
C GLU A 240 -17.56 -32.13 11.44
N CYS A 241 -17.02 -33.06 12.22
CA CYS A 241 -16.29 -32.77 13.46
C CYS A 241 -17.08 -31.96 14.51
N ARG A 242 -18.39 -32.21 14.60
CA ARG A 242 -19.29 -31.60 15.59
C ARG A 242 -19.49 -32.47 16.84
N GLU A 243 -19.11 -33.74 16.79
CA GLU A 243 -19.28 -34.67 17.90
C GLU A 243 -18.02 -34.70 18.75
N GLU A 244 -18.17 -34.61 20.08
CA GLU A 244 -17.05 -34.83 21.01
C GLU A 244 -16.64 -36.30 21.02
N CYS A 245 -15.39 -36.59 21.41
CA CYS A 245 -14.95 -37.97 21.53
C CYS A 245 -15.81 -38.76 22.54
N PRO A 246 -16.15 -40.02 22.22
CA PRO A 246 -16.91 -40.84 23.12
C PRO A 246 -16.12 -41.11 24.41
N PRO A 247 -16.79 -41.35 25.54
CA PRO A 247 -16.13 -41.64 26.81
C PRO A 247 -15.12 -42.79 26.66
N GLY A 248 -13.88 -42.55 27.06
CA GLY A 248 -12.80 -43.54 26.89
C GLY A 248 -11.92 -43.33 25.66
N MET A 249 -12.15 -42.30 24.85
CA MET A 249 -11.31 -41.94 23.69
C MET A 249 -10.91 -40.46 23.70
N TYR A 250 -9.78 -40.11 23.09
CA TYR A 250 -9.28 -38.74 23.01
C TYR A 250 -8.37 -38.45 21.80
N GLY A 251 -8.04 -37.17 21.60
CA GLY A 251 -7.10 -36.68 20.59
C GLY A 251 -7.70 -36.53 19.19
N ARG A 252 -6.85 -36.36 18.17
CA ARG A 252 -7.28 -36.06 16.79
C ARG A 252 -8.12 -37.21 16.22
N ASN A 253 -9.32 -36.91 15.69
CA ASN A 253 -10.31 -37.90 15.25
C ASN A 253 -10.69 -38.94 16.32
N CYS A 254 -10.44 -38.66 17.60
CA CYS A 254 -10.64 -39.61 18.70
C CYS A 254 -9.86 -40.92 18.53
N ASN A 255 -8.70 -40.88 17.88
CA ASN A 255 -7.92 -42.08 17.54
C ASN A 255 -7.18 -42.73 18.72
N PHE A 256 -7.22 -42.16 19.92
CA PHE A 256 -6.51 -42.70 21.08
C PHE A 256 -7.49 -43.17 22.16
N ASN A 257 -7.24 -44.34 22.73
CA ASN A 257 -7.98 -44.82 23.90
C ASN A 257 -7.41 -44.19 25.17
N CYS A 258 -8.29 -43.80 26.09
CA CYS A 258 -7.93 -43.40 27.45
C CYS A 258 -7.18 -44.53 28.17
N GLY A 259 -6.18 -44.17 28.98
CA GLY A 259 -5.57 -45.09 29.94
C GLY A 259 -6.52 -45.43 31.09
N LYS A 260 -6.11 -46.34 32.00
CA LYS A 260 -6.88 -46.63 33.21
C LYS A 260 -6.89 -45.41 34.14
N CYS A 261 -7.97 -44.65 34.13
CA CYS A 261 -8.19 -43.58 35.10
C CYS A 261 -8.63 -44.14 36.45
N TYR A 262 -8.33 -43.41 37.52
CA TYR A 262 -8.75 -43.76 38.88
C TYR A 262 -10.27 -43.94 38.98
N GLU A 263 -10.71 -44.90 39.78
CA GLU A 263 -12.07 -45.48 39.86
C GLU A 263 -13.23 -44.59 39.35
N GLY A 264 -13.82 -45.03 38.23
CA GLY A 264 -15.05 -44.46 37.66
C GLY A 264 -14.88 -43.15 36.88
N ASP A 265 -13.65 -42.65 36.71
CA ASP A 265 -13.37 -41.43 35.94
C ASP A 265 -13.14 -41.71 34.44
N SER A 266 -13.51 -40.76 33.59
CA SER A 266 -13.19 -40.78 32.15
C SER A 266 -12.08 -39.78 31.84
N CYS A 267 -11.13 -40.15 30.99
CA CYS A 267 -10.05 -39.22 30.63
C CYS A 267 -10.60 -38.03 29.81
N HIS A 268 -9.94 -36.88 29.92
CA HIS A 268 -10.35 -35.68 29.22
C HIS A 268 -10.31 -35.88 27.70
N PHE A 269 -11.45 -35.72 27.04
CA PHE A 269 -11.67 -36.07 25.64
C PHE A 269 -10.74 -35.36 24.64
N LYS A 270 -10.14 -34.20 24.98
CA LYS A 270 -9.12 -33.55 24.12
C LYS A 270 -7.70 -34.03 24.38
N THR A 271 -7.33 -34.26 25.64
CA THR A 271 -5.93 -34.36 26.08
C THR A 271 -5.53 -35.73 26.61
N GLY A 272 -6.49 -36.60 26.91
CA GLY A 272 -6.24 -37.94 27.45
C GLY A 272 -5.93 -37.96 28.95
N VAL A 273 -5.98 -36.81 29.62
CA VAL A 273 -5.59 -36.67 31.02
C VAL A 273 -6.71 -37.15 31.94
N CYS A 274 -6.40 -38.06 32.85
CA CYS A 274 -7.33 -38.46 33.91
C CYS A 274 -7.40 -37.36 34.98
N HIS A 275 -8.58 -36.82 35.23
CA HIS A 275 -8.78 -35.69 36.15
C HIS A 275 -8.32 -36.01 37.58
N ARG A 276 -8.42 -37.28 38.01
CA ARG A 276 -8.02 -37.75 39.34
C ARG A 276 -6.76 -38.63 39.36
N GLY A 277 -5.98 -38.62 38.27
CA GLY A 277 -4.76 -39.42 38.13
C GLY A 277 -5.00 -40.82 37.54
N CYS A 278 -3.90 -41.50 37.19
CA CYS A 278 -3.91 -42.84 36.60
C CYS A 278 -4.00 -43.92 37.68
N GLY A 279 -4.74 -45.00 37.41
CA GLY A 279 -4.78 -46.19 38.27
C GLY A 279 -3.51 -47.04 38.16
N ASP A 280 -3.24 -47.86 39.19
CA ASP A 280 -2.04 -48.70 39.23
C ASP A 280 -2.03 -49.79 38.12
N GLY A 281 -0.93 -49.85 37.37
CA GLY A 281 -0.60 -50.94 36.46
C GLY A 281 -0.87 -50.68 34.97
N GLU A 282 0.24 -50.53 34.23
CA GLU A 282 0.45 -50.48 32.77
C GLU A 282 0.57 -49.12 32.06
N ILE A 283 1.73 -48.93 31.39
CA ILE A 283 2.06 -47.83 30.48
C ILE A 283 1.46 -48.16 29.10
N ALA A 284 0.57 -47.32 28.59
CA ALA A 284 -0.04 -47.50 27.27
C ALA A 284 1.00 -47.41 26.14
N LYS A 285 1.21 -48.51 25.41
CA LYS A 285 1.92 -48.53 24.12
C LYS A 285 1.06 -47.82 23.07
N GLY A 286 1.60 -46.75 22.46
CA GLY A 286 1.00 -46.12 21.27
C GLY A 286 0.93 -44.58 21.25
N SER A 287 1.49 -43.88 22.25
CA SER A 287 1.51 -42.41 22.26
C SER A 287 2.57 -41.83 21.29
N PRO A 288 2.27 -40.76 20.52
CA PRO A 288 3.24 -40.10 19.63
C PRO A 288 4.43 -39.44 20.36
N PHE A 289 4.45 -39.49 21.69
CA PHE A 289 5.46 -38.84 22.54
C PHE A 289 6.62 -39.75 22.94
N SER A 290 6.81 -40.92 22.33
CA SER A 290 7.90 -41.85 22.69
C SER A 290 9.27 -41.57 22.05
N LYS A 291 9.44 -40.43 21.37
CA LYS A 291 10.76 -39.96 20.94
C LYS A 291 11.04 -38.57 21.51
N ASN A 292 11.86 -38.54 22.56
CA ASN A 292 12.55 -37.36 23.13
C ASN A 292 11.87 -36.62 24.30
N GLY A 293 11.66 -37.28 25.44
CA GLY A 293 11.40 -36.54 26.70
C GLY A 293 11.57 -37.41 27.95
N ILE A 294 12.47 -37.01 28.85
CA ILE A 294 12.57 -37.55 30.22
C ILE A 294 11.55 -36.80 31.09
N LEU A 295 10.78 -37.53 31.89
CA LEU A 295 9.85 -36.99 32.89
C LEU A 295 10.61 -36.78 34.21
N MET A 296 10.57 -35.58 34.80
CA MET A 296 11.05 -35.32 36.18
C MET A 296 9.87 -34.92 37.06
N ILE A 297 9.84 -35.45 38.29
CA ILE A 297 8.81 -35.18 39.29
C ILE A 297 9.35 -34.10 40.23
N ASP A 298 8.73 -32.91 40.25
CA ASP A 298 8.96 -31.89 41.27
C ASP A 298 8.16 -32.22 42.54
N LYS A 299 8.83 -32.26 43.71
CA LYS A 299 8.21 -32.55 45.01
C LYS A 299 8.26 -31.38 45.99
N THR A 300 8.28 -30.14 45.50
CA THR A 300 8.32 -28.96 46.39
C THR A 300 6.96 -28.51 46.94
N THR A 301 5.84 -29.12 46.50
CA THR A 301 4.50 -28.80 47.04
C THR A 301 3.75 -30.07 47.46
N PRO A 302 3.27 -30.20 48.71
CA PRO A 302 2.47 -31.36 49.12
C PRO A 302 1.06 -31.29 48.49
N GLY A 303 0.69 -32.31 47.70
CA GLY A 303 -0.70 -32.58 47.33
C GLY A 303 -1.12 -32.30 45.88
N VAL A 304 -0.22 -31.91 44.97
CA VAL A 304 -0.55 -31.80 43.53
C VAL A 304 0.63 -32.29 42.68
N ASP A 305 0.52 -33.48 42.11
CA ASP A 305 1.46 -33.95 41.08
C ASP A 305 1.09 -33.27 39.74
N LYS A 306 1.76 -32.16 39.39
CA LYS A 306 1.62 -31.53 38.05
C LYS A 306 2.71 -32.04 37.11
N CYS A 307 2.30 -32.63 35.99
CA CYS A 307 3.18 -32.84 34.84
C CYS A 307 3.45 -31.50 34.14
N VAL A 308 4.69 -31.01 34.15
CA VAL A 308 5.10 -29.82 33.39
C VAL A 308 5.89 -30.25 32.15
N LEU A 309 5.45 -29.79 30.98
CA LEU A 309 6.12 -30.03 29.69
C LEU A 309 7.10 -28.87 29.41
N LEU A 310 8.41 -29.11 29.51
CA LEU A 310 9.42 -28.14 29.05
C LEU A 310 9.55 -28.24 27.53
N ARG A 311 9.20 -27.18 26.80
CA ARG A 311 9.40 -27.07 25.35
C ARG A 311 10.70 -26.32 25.09
N GLY A 312 11.65 -26.98 24.43
CA GLY A 312 12.82 -26.33 23.81
C GLY A 312 14.10 -26.33 24.63
N MET A 313 14.78 -27.48 24.70
CA MET A 313 16.24 -27.56 24.86
C MET A 313 16.74 -28.74 24.04
N VAL A 314 17.37 -28.46 22.90
CA VAL A 314 18.19 -29.44 22.18
C VAL A 314 19.62 -29.25 22.69
N CYS A 315 20.05 -30.09 23.64
CA CYS A 315 21.48 -30.27 23.93
C CYS A 315 21.95 -31.53 23.22
N THR A 316 22.67 -31.36 22.12
CA THR A 316 23.42 -32.39 21.39
C THR A 316 24.68 -32.78 22.15
N ALA A 317 24.56 -33.39 23.33
CA ALA A 317 25.71 -33.94 24.05
C ALA A 317 25.27 -35.03 25.03
N LEU A 318 24.73 -36.15 24.54
CA LEU A 318 24.54 -37.38 25.34
C LEU A 318 24.26 -38.60 24.43
N ASN A 319 24.94 -38.69 23.29
CA ASN A 319 24.86 -39.89 22.43
C ASN A 319 25.97 -40.91 22.70
N ASP A 320 26.94 -40.61 23.57
CA ASP A 320 28.08 -41.47 23.82
C ASP A 320 28.16 -41.88 25.31
N ALA A 321 27.12 -42.55 25.83
CA ALA A 321 27.21 -43.44 26.99
C ALA A 321 25.83 -44.01 27.38
N ALA A 322 25.37 -45.08 26.72
CA ALA A 322 24.52 -46.12 27.35
C ALA A 322 24.16 -47.21 26.32
N SER A 323 25.15 -47.99 25.89
CA SER A 323 24.95 -49.38 25.47
C SER A 323 25.45 -50.28 26.59
N ALA A 324 24.64 -50.53 27.62
CA ALA A 324 24.85 -51.65 28.55
C ALA A 324 23.63 -51.81 29.48
N GLU A 325 23.39 -53.06 29.84
CA GLU A 325 22.25 -53.62 30.55
C GLU A 325 21.97 -53.07 31.97
N THR A 326 20.68 -53.18 32.34
CA THR A 326 20.11 -53.42 33.68
C THR A 326 20.38 -52.43 34.82
N ASP A 327 19.32 -51.67 35.11
CA ASP A 327 18.65 -51.68 36.43
C ASP A 327 19.51 -51.38 37.67
N LYS A 328 20.06 -50.15 37.77
CA LYS A 328 20.36 -49.52 39.07
C LYS A 328 20.01 -48.04 39.06
N ARG A 329 19.17 -47.64 40.01
CA ARG A 329 18.92 -46.24 40.40
C ARG A 329 20.23 -45.61 40.88
N VAL A 330 20.71 -44.58 40.19
CA VAL A 330 21.75 -43.68 40.71
C VAL A 330 21.05 -42.51 41.37
N ILE A 331 21.27 -42.34 42.68
CA ILE A 331 20.79 -41.21 43.47
C ILE A 331 21.90 -40.17 43.48
N LEU A 332 21.75 -39.07 42.74
CA LEU A 332 22.63 -37.92 42.87
C LEU A 332 22.09 -37.01 43.97
N LYS A 333 22.95 -36.68 44.95
CA LYS A 333 22.61 -35.73 46.02
C LYS A 333 22.75 -34.29 45.48
N PRO A 334 22.00 -33.33 46.06
CA PRO A 334 21.96 -31.93 45.58
C PRO A 334 23.33 -31.23 45.49
N GLU A 335 24.30 -31.70 46.28
CA GLU A 335 25.64 -31.13 46.39
C GLU A 335 26.60 -31.52 45.23
N ASP A 336 26.28 -32.56 44.44
CA ASP A 336 27.05 -32.90 43.22
C ASP A 336 26.58 -32.10 41.98
N VAL A 337 25.33 -31.61 42.00
CA VAL A 337 24.75 -30.77 40.93
C VAL A 337 25.38 -29.38 40.90
N LEU A 338 25.78 -28.87 42.07
CA LEU A 338 26.45 -27.56 42.21
C LEU A 338 27.91 -27.57 41.75
N LYS A 339 28.58 -28.73 41.68
CA LYS A 339 29.92 -28.86 41.07
C LYS A 339 29.90 -29.01 39.55
N ALA A 340 28.80 -29.49 38.98
CA ALA A 340 28.62 -29.56 37.52
C ALA A 340 28.36 -28.17 36.90
N ALA A 341 27.83 -27.23 37.67
CA ALA A 341 27.57 -25.86 37.25
C ALA A 341 28.84 -24.98 37.12
N SER A 342 30.02 -25.46 37.55
CA SER A 342 31.28 -24.71 37.47
C SER A 342 32.21 -25.14 36.33
N LEU A 343 31.76 -25.96 35.37
CA LEU A 343 32.61 -26.48 34.29
C LEU A 343 32.04 -26.37 32.87
N VAL A 344 31.13 -25.42 32.61
CA VAL A 344 30.75 -25.06 31.23
C VAL A 344 31.01 -23.57 31.02
N SER A 345 31.92 -23.28 30.09
CA SER A 345 32.41 -21.95 29.75
C SER A 345 31.33 -21.07 29.14
N MET A 346 31.53 -19.77 29.29
CA MET A 346 30.80 -18.70 28.60
C MET A 346 30.65 -18.99 27.10
N GLU A 347 29.43 -19.26 26.66
CA GLU A 347 28.81 -18.72 25.45
C GLU A 347 27.44 -19.40 25.28
N THR A 348 26.44 -18.60 24.90
CA THR A 348 25.12 -18.99 24.37
C THR A 348 23.92 -18.91 25.33
N CYS A 349 23.07 -17.92 25.03
CA CYS A 349 21.63 -17.79 25.30
C CYS A 349 21.16 -17.34 26.70
N ALA A 350 21.22 -16.01 26.86
CA ALA A 350 20.17 -15.24 27.51
C ALA A 350 18.85 -15.21 26.70
N LYS A 351 17.76 -14.90 27.40
CA LYS A 351 16.43 -14.40 26.95
C LYS A 351 15.31 -15.43 26.74
N ILE A 352 14.52 -15.68 27.80
CA ILE A 352 13.05 -15.52 27.78
C ILE A 352 12.59 -15.09 29.18
N LEU A 353 12.16 -13.82 29.32
CA LEU A 353 11.00 -13.32 30.09
C LEU A 353 11.21 -11.85 30.51
N VAL A 354 10.28 -10.99 30.07
CA VAL A 354 9.94 -9.69 30.71
C VAL A 354 8.55 -9.88 31.39
N PRO A 355 8.07 -8.99 32.29
CA PRO A 355 7.73 -9.34 33.65
C PRO A 355 6.21 -9.32 33.91
N ILE A 356 5.74 -10.13 34.87
CA ILE A 356 4.46 -9.87 35.54
C ILE A 356 4.79 -9.26 36.90
N THR A 357 4.48 -7.98 37.06
CA THR A 357 4.51 -7.29 38.35
C THR A 357 3.27 -7.68 39.15
N ILE A 358 3.47 -8.33 40.30
CA ILE A 358 2.54 -8.24 41.44
C ILE A 358 3.35 -7.69 42.62
N THR A 359 2.92 -6.52 43.09
CA THR A 359 3.41 -5.84 44.28
C THR A 359 2.88 -6.51 45.55
N ALA A 360 3.74 -6.73 46.56
CA ALA A 360 3.72 -6.00 47.84
C ALA A 360 4.35 -6.79 49.01
N LYS A 361 5.39 -6.16 49.58
CA LYS A 361 5.67 -5.94 51.01
C LYS A 361 6.13 -7.06 51.96
N ASP A 362 7.02 -6.60 52.84
CA ASP A 362 7.57 -7.14 54.08
C ASP A 362 8.74 -8.14 53.88
N ALA A 363 9.94 -7.99 54.47
CA ALA A 363 10.35 -7.23 55.64
C ALA A 363 11.87 -6.95 55.65
N ASN A 364 12.21 -5.88 56.37
CA ASN A 364 13.53 -5.56 56.95
C ASN A 364 14.36 -6.77 57.42
N LYS A 365 15.69 -6.69 57.26
CA LYS A 365 16.64 -6.48 58.37
C LYS A 365 18.11 -6.58 57.92
N SER A 366 18.90 -5.57 58.32
CA SER A 366 20.27 -5.57 58.88
C SER A 366 21.28 -6.61 58.35
N VAL A 367 22.54 -6.27 58.04
CA VAL A 367 23.59 -5.92 59.02
C VAL A 367 24.81 -5.30 58.28
N ASP A 368 25.13 -4.07 58.67
CA ASP A 368 26.42 -3.52 59.13
C ASP A 368 27.82 -4.00 58.63
N ARG A 369 28.71 -2.98 58.59
CA ARG A 369 30.20 -2.93 58.65
C ARG A 369 30.98 -3.15 57.34
N ALA A 370 32.01 -2.38 56.99
CA ALA A 370 32.83 -1.36 57.68
C ALA A 370 33.43 -0.40 56.62
N LYS A 371 33.44 0.93 56.85
CA LYS A 371 34.61 1.78 57.23
C LYS A 371 35.91 1.43 56.49
N THR A 372 36.60 2.35 55.82
CA THR A 372 37.27 3.56 56.35
C THR A 372 37.55 4.55 55.20
N MET A 373 37.11 5.80 55.28
CA MET A 373 37.82 6.99 55.79
C MET A 373 39.07 7.44 55.02
N GLY A 374 38.99 8.67 54.51
CA GLY A 374 40.09 9.48 54.02
C GLY A 374 39.62 10.89 53.63
N HIS A 375 39.21 11.68 54.64
CA HIS A 375 39.10 13.15 54.53
C HIS A 375 40.46 13.74 54.11
N VAL A 376 40.56 14.92 53.48
CA VAL A 376 40.65 16.21 54.19
C VAL A 376 40.70 17.39 53.17
N THR A 377 39.72 18.29 53.33
CA THR A 377 39.72 19.78 53.22
C THR A 377 40.17 20.56 51.96
N ARG A 378 39.18 21.23 51.34
CA ARG A 378 38.97 22.71 51.11
C ARG A 378 40.04 23.70 51.68
N PRO A 379 40.09 25.03 51.34
CA PRO A 379 39.11 25.89 50.59
C PRO A 379 39.70 27.07 49.72
N LEU A 380 38.79 27.93 49.17
CA LEU A 380 38.93 29.40 48.86
C LEU A 380 39.85 29.80 47.67
N ALA A 381 39.67 30.89 46.90
CA ALA A 381 38.75 32.02 46.86
C ALA A 381 38.80 32.71 45.46
N THR A 382 37.77 33.50 45.19
CA THR A 382 37.63 34.60 44.23
C THR A 382 38.88 35.45 43.95
N VAL A 383 39.15 35.81 42.69
CA VAL A 383 39.68 37.14 42.25
C VAL A 383 39.37 37.37 40.75
N SER A 384 38.72 38.48 40.42
CA SER A 384 38.96 39.24 39.17
C SER A 384 39.75 40.50 39.56
N PRO A 385 40.66 41.04 38.72
CA PRO A 385 40.32 42.36 38.14
C PRO A 385 40.97 42.72 36.78
N ALA A 386 40.21 43.54 36.04
CA ALA A 386 40.55 44.85 35.42
C ALA A 386 41.70 45.07 34.40
N ALA A 387 41.32 45.81 33.35
CA ALA A 387 41.98 46.99 32.71
C ALA A 387 43.33 46.76 31.99
N GLN A 388 43.74 47.42 30.91
CA GLN A 388 43.45 48.66 30.14
C GLN A 388 44.40 48.56 28.90
N MET A 389 44.20 49.07 27.67
CA MET A 389 44.13 50.48 27.25
C MET A 389 44.23 50.56 25.69
N ALA A 390 43.45 51.48 25.09
CA ALA A 390 43.75 52.41 23.96
C ALA A 390 44.07 51.84 22.54
N THR A 391 43.60 52.34 21.39
CA THR A 391 43.19 53.69 20.93
C THR A 391 42.35 53.63 19.63
N SER A 392 41.29 54.46 19.54
CA SER A 392 40.69 55.20 18.39
C SER A 392 40.95 54.77 16.92
N GLY A 393 40.00 54.81 15.97
CA GLY A 393 38.63 55.33 15.89
C GLY A 393 38.19 55.52 14.42
N LEU A 394 36.86 55.56 14.17
CA LEU A 394 36.10 56.14 13.01
C LEU A 394 36.53 55.71 11.58
N ILE A 395 35.64 55.28 10.67
CA ILE A 395 34.74 56.11 9.82
C ILE A 395 33.81 55.17 9.02
N ALA A 396 32.63 55.71 8.69
CA ALA A 396 31.52 55.22 7.87
C ALA A 396 31.81 54.35 6.62
N GLU A 397 30.85 53.45 6.39
CA GLU A 397 30.61 52.70 5.15
C GLU A 397 30.03 53.60 4.04
N GLN A 398 30.57 53.49 2.81
CA GLN A 398 29.79 53.49 1.56
C GLN A 398 30.64 53.12 0.33
N GLN A 399 30.18 52.08 -0.39
CA GLN A 399 30.26 51.75 -1.82
C GLN A 399 31.58 51.86 -2.64
N TRP A 400 31.89 50.79 -3.41
CA TRP A 400 31.99 50.81 -4.89
C TRP A 400 32.29 49.43 -5.53
N SER A 401 31.64 49.15 -6.67
CA SER A 401 32.01 48.20 -7.73
C SER A 401 33.01 48.85 -8.73
N PRO A 402 33.42 48.29 -9.91
CA PRO A 402 33.54 46.90 -10.45
C PRO A 402 34.97 46.63 -11.06
N VAL A 403 35.22 45.50 -11.75
CA VAL A 403 35.87 45.37 -13.11
C VAL A 403 36.38 43.95 -13.46
N GLN A 404 36.21 43.67 -14.77
CA GLN A 404 36.41 42.52 -15.67
C GLN A 404 37.78 41.79 -15.70
N THR A 405 37.79 40.57 -16.26
CA THR A 405 38.87 40.14 -17.18
C THR A 405 38.42 39.16 -18.27
N ARG A 406 39.06 39.30 -19.44
CA ARG A 406 38.73 38.85 -20.81
C ARG A 406 39.00 37.36 -21.12
N ARG A 407 38.34 36.83 -22.17
CA ARG A 407 39.05 36.15 -23.31
C ARG A 407 38.24 36.10 -24.63
N ARG A 408 38.73 36.92 -25.58
CA ARG A 408 38.88 36.82 -27.06
C ARG A 408 37.80 36.22 -27.99
N ASN A 409 37.31 37.09 -28.88
CA ASN A 409 36.74 36.82 -30.21
C ASN A 409 37.81 36.51 -31.28
N LYS A 410 37.41 35.75 -32.31
CA LYS A 410 38.00 35.77 -33.67
C LYS A 410 36.87 35.91 -34.70
N LYS A 411 36.93 36.97 -35.52
CA LYS A 411 36.05 37.32 -36.67
C LYS A 411 36.39 36.48 -37.92
N MET A 412 35.48 36.21 -38.85
CA MET A 412 35.15 36.93 -40.13
C MET A 412 34.41 35.90 -41.03
N ASN A 413 33.59 36.16 -42.08
CA ASN A 413 33.10 37.33 -42.82
C ASN A 413 31.90 36.91 -43.72
N VAL A 414 30.91 37.81 -43.87
CA VAL A 414 30.23 38.36 -45.09
C VAL A 414 29.91 37.39 -46.26
N SER A 415 28.66 37.26 -46.74
CA SER A 415 28.06 38.15 -47.78
C SER A 415 26.56 37.93 -48.04
N LYS A 416 25.91 39.03 -48.47
CA LYS A 416 24.52 39.23 -48.89
C LYS A 416 24.21 38.57 -50.26
N ASN A 417 22.93 38.21 -50.54
CA ASN A 417 22.04 38.88 -51.52
C ASN A 417 20.82 38.04 -52.04
N TYR A 418 19.69 38.75 -52.28
CA TYR A 418 18.46 38.49 -53.11
C TYR A 418 17.37 37.53 -52.57
N MET A 419 16.14 38.01 -52.23
CA MET A 419 14.90 38.26 -53.04
C MET A 419 14.33 36.96 -53.67
N GLU A 420 13.06 36.54 -53.59
CA GLU A 420 11.74 37.17 -53.36
C GLU A 420 10.68 36.07 -53.07
N ASP A 421 9.64 36.42 -52.30
CA ASP A 421 8.23 35.95 -52.21
C ASP A 421 7.81 34.48 -52.42
N VAL A 422 7.07 33.89 -51.44
CA VAL A 422 5.64 33.49 -51.52
C VAL A 422 5.12 33.09 -50.10
N LYS A 423 3.83 33.36 -49.89
CA LYS A 423 2.97 33.45 -48.68
C LYS A 423 2.84 32.24 -47.73
N GLU A 424 2.48 32.60 -46.49
CA GLU A 424 1.62 31.96 -45.45
C GLU A 424 1.45 30.43 -45.47
N ASP A 425 1.99 29.74 -44.44
CA ASP A 425 1.21 29.07 -43.37
C ASP A 425 2.10 28.23 -42.43
N GLY A 426 1.79 28.30 -41.13
CA GLY A 426 1.95 27.26 -40.11
C GLY A 426 3.27 26.48 -39.93
N CYS A 427 4.05 26.82 -38.91
CA CYS A 427 4.69 25.79 -38.07
C CYS A 427 5.17 26.37 -36.73
N ASN A 428 4.70 25.79 -35.62
CA ASN A 428 5.54 25.48 -34.46
C ASN A 428 4.75 24.58 -33.50
N ASN A 429 4.99 23.27 -33.60
CA ASN A 429 4.76 22.33 -32.51
C ASN A 429 5.86 21.26 -32.56
N VAL A 430 6.92 21.51 -31.80
CA VAL A 430 7.83 20.46 -31.32
C VAL A 430 7.97 20.70 -29.82
N GLN A 431 7.26 19.90 -29.03
CA GLN A 431 7.61 19.42 -27.69
C GLN A 431 6.36 18.89 -26.98
N ASN A 432 6.21 17.56 -26.94
CA ASN A 432 5.88 16.81 -25.71
C ASN A 432 5.66 15.33 -26.04
N GLU A 433 6.74 14.56 -26.02
CA GLU A 433 6.67 13.11 -25.81
C GLU A 433 7.12 12.80 -24.38
N ARG A 434 6.15 12.64 -23.46
CA ARG A 434 6.14 11.65 -22.36
C ARG A 434 4.96 11.88 -21.43
N CYS A 435 3.84 11.29 -21.80
CA CYS A 435 2.82 10.76 -20.88
C CYS A 435 1.80 10.03 -21.75
N MET A 436 1.42 8.81 -21.36
CA MET A 436 0.27 7.98 -21.79
C MET A 436 0.70 6.48 -21.70
N LEU A 437 -0.02 5.51 -21.13
CA LEU A 437 -1.38 5.54 -20.61
C LEU A 437 -1.67 4.32 -19.70
N LEU A 438 -2.10 4.51 -18.44
CA LEU A 438 -3.00 3.56 -17.74
C LEU A 438 -4.41 4.11 -17.90
N GLY A 439 -5.28 3.24 -18.40
CA GLY A 439 -6.52 3.57 -19.05
C GLY A 439 -7.63 3.95 -18.09
N ASP A 440 -8.56 4.71 -18.64
CA ASP A 440 -9.88 4.78 -18.09
C ASP A 440 -10.90 5.01 -19.22
N SER A 441 -11.96 4.22 -19.13
CA SER A 441 -13.20 4.15 -19.87
C SER A 441 -13.81 5.50 -20.31
N ARG A 442 -14.04 5.69 -21.62
CA ARG A 442 -15.10 6.59 -22.10
C ARG A 442 -16.11 5.78 -22.89
N ILE A 443 -17.31 5.79 -22.35
CA ILE A 443 -18.55 5.74 -23.10
C ILE A 443 -18.64 7.10 -23.82
N GLU A 444 -18.58 7.10 -25.15
CA GLU A 444 -19.03 8.23 -25.98
C GLU A 444 -20.22 7.74 -26.81
N GLN A 445 -21.33 8.49 -26.68
CA GLN A 445 -22.47 8.45 -27.56
C GLN A 445 -22.21 9.38 -28.75
N THR A 446 -22.45 8.88 -29.96
CA THR A 446 -22.78 9.63 -31.20
C THR A 446 -23.28 8.56 -32.18
N GLN A 447 -24.30 8.70 -33.03
CA GLN A 447 -25.08 9.81 -33.58
C GLN A 447 -26.37 9.19 -34.16
N LEU A 448 -27.51 9.89 -34.08
CA LEU A 448 -28.66 9.63 -34.94
C LEU A 448 -29.10 10.96 -35.53
N THR A 449 -28.90 11.12 -36.82
CA THR A 449 -29.54 12.12 -37.66
C THR A 449 -30.35 11.39 -38.74
N GLU A 450 -31.56 11.90 -38.94
CA GLU A 450 -32.46 11.69 -40.10
C GLU A 450 -33.25 10.39 -40.20
N ILE A 451 -34.35 10.31 -39.44
CA ILE A 451 -35.65 9.87 -39.99
C ILE A 451 -36.70 10.89 -39.55
N GLN A 452 -37.25 11.62 -40.52
CA GLN A 452 -38.34 12.57 -40.33
C GLN A 452 -39.71 11.86 -40.36
N GLU A 453 -40.61 12.45 -39.57
CA GLU A 453 -42.08 12.39 -39.59
C GLU A 453 -42.82 11.28 -38.83
N ASN A 454 -43.71 11.79 -37.97
CA ASN A 454 -44.89 11.18 -37.33
C ASN A 454 -44.69 10.30 -36.09
N THR A 455 -44.56 10.94 -34.92
CA THR A 455 -45.57 10.71 -33.86
C THR A 455 -45.63 11.89 -32.88
N ARG A 456 -46.86 12.28 -32.55
CA ARG A 456 -47.25 13.42 -31.71
C ARG A 456 -47.06 13.12 -30.23
N ASN A 457 -46.78 14.19 -29.47
CA ASN A 457 -47.09 14.41 -28.05
C ASN A 457 -46.86 13.26 -27.07
N GLU A 458 -45.71 13.29 -26.37
CA GLU A 458 -45.66 12.89 -24.96
C GLU A 458 -44.88 13.95 -24.17
N GLU A 459 -45.55 14.56 -23.20
CA GLU A 459 -45.03 15.57 -22.30
C GLU A 459 -43.87 15.02 -21.46
N MET A 460 -42.77 15.77 -21.37
CA MET A 460 -41.69 15.50 -20.42
C MET A 460 -42.23 15.61 -19.00
N SER A 461 -42.36 14.48 -18.29
CA SER A 461 -42.65 14.50 -16.86
C SER A 461 -41.49 15.10 -16.08
N GLU A 462 -41.81 16.05 -15.20
CA GLU A 462 -40.88 16.69 -14.26
C GLU A 462 -40.15 15.65 -13.39
N PRO A 463 -38.86 15.86 -13.05
CA PRO A 463 -38.20 15.00 -12.08
C PRO A 463 -38.87 15.15 -10.71
N ILE A 464 -39.38 14.05 -10.17
CA ILE A 464 -40.00 13.99 -8.85
C ILE A 464 -38.95 14.40 -7.80
N TYR A 465 -39.18 15.54 -7.15
CA TYR A 465 -38.46 15.93 -5.93
C TYR A 465 -38.69 14.83 -4.88
N VAL A 466 -37.63 14.16 -4.45
CA VAL A 466 -37.75 13.16 -3.38
C VAL A 466 -38.12 13.90 -2.10
N ASN A 467 -39.39 13.78 -1.69
CA ASN A 467 -39.89 14.26 -0.42
C ASN A 467 -39.27 13.39 0.68
N VAL A 468 -38.16 13.83 1.29
CA VAL A 468 -37.50 13.13 2.39
C VAL A 468 -38.26 13.41 3.69
N ASN A 469 -39.47 12.87 3.83
CA ASN A 469 -40.21 12.86 5.10
C ASN A 469 -40.13 11.46 5.72
N GLY A 470 -39.09 11.28 6.53
CA GLY A 470 -38.84 10.08 7.33
C GLY A 470 -37.42 10.05 7.87
N ARG A 471 -36.91 11.13 8.47
CA ARG A 471 -35.52 11.20 8.96
C ARG A 471 -35.43 10.72 10.41
N LYS A 472 -34.62 9.69 10.66
CA LYS A 472 -33.94 9.55 11.96
C LYS A 472 -33.03 10.77 12.11
N GLN A 473 -33.08 11.42 13.26
CA GLN A 473 -32.08 12.42 13.62
C GLN A 473 -30.74 11.68 13.78
N SER A 474 -29.69 12.13 13.07
CA SER A 474 -28.33 11.60 13.28
C SER A 474 -27.93 11.84 14.73
N ALA A 475 -27.17 10.90 15.30
CA ALA A 475 -26.66 11.01 16.66
C ALA A 475 -25.17 11.38 16.59
N PRO A 476 -24.75 12.54 17.11
CA PRO A 476 -23.34 12.90 17.21
C PRO A 476 -22.54 11.87 18.03
N VAL A 477 -21.29 11.66 17.64
CA VAL A 477 -20.34 10.78 18.32
C VAL A 477 -19.40 11.62 19.17
N LYS A 478 -19.35 11.35 20.48
CA LYS A 478 -18.40 12.02 21.38
C LYS A 478 -16.96 11.64 21.05
N LEU A 479 -16.01 12.55 21.27
CA LEU A 479 -14.60 12.28 20.95
C LEU A 479 -14.03 11.09 21.75
N GLU A 480 -14.47 10.90 22.99
CA GLU A 480 -14.07 9.78 23.85
C GLU A 480 -14.48 8.41 23.30
N ASP A 481 -15.62 8.36 22.58
CA ASP A 481 -16.18 7.14 22.01
C ASP A 481 -15.78 6.94 20.53
N LEU A 482 -15.14 7.93 19.90
CA LEU A 482 -14.88 7.95 18.46
C LEU A 482 -14.07 6.74 17.99
N HIS A 483 -13.02 6.36 18.74
CA HIS A 483 -12.20 5.20 18.40
C HIS A 483 -13.01 3.90 18.41
N ALA A 484 -13.80 3.67 19.45
CA ALA A 484 -14.65 2.48 19.57
C ALA A 484 -15.76 2.47 18.51
N TYR A 485 -16.33 3.63 18.21
CA TYR A 485 -17.31 3.80 17.12
C TYR A 485 -16.71 3.40 15.77
N ILE A 486 -15.50 3.85 15.46
CA ILE A 486 -14.82 3.52 14.20
C ILE A 486 -14.53 2.03 14.11
N LEU A 487 -13.97 1.42 15.17
CA LEU A 487 -13.66 -0.02 15.19
C LEU A 487 -14.92 -0.85 14.91
N LYS A 488 -16.02 -0.55 15.63
CA LYS A 488 -17.31 -1.23 15.43
C LYS A 488 -17.84 -1.08 14.01
N ASN A 489 -17.76 0.12 13.43
CA ASN A 489 -18.28 0.35 12.08
C ASN A 489 -17.37 -0.20 10.96
N LYS A 490 -16.09 -0.50 11.25
CA LYS A 490 -15.18 -1.21 10.34
C LYS A 490 -15.39 -2.73 10.34
N GLU A 491 -16.04 -3.30 11.35
CA GLU A 491 -16.39 -4.73 11.39
C GLU A 491 -17.19 -5.15 10.15
N ASN A 492 -17.15 -6.45 9.82
CA ASN A 492 -17.87 -7.03 8.69
C ASN A 492 -17.64 -6.30 7.36
N ASN A 493 -16.39 -5.93 7.07
CA ASN A 493 -15.99 -5.21 5.85
C ASN A 493 -16.67 -3.84 5.71
N CYS A 494 -16.58 -3.04 6.78
CA CYS A 494 -17.09 -1.67 6.89
C CYS A 494 -18.62 -1.55 6.66
N ASP A 495 -19.40 -2.56 7.05
CA ASP A 495 -20.85 -2.59 6.80
C ASP A 495 -21.61 -1.47 7.53
N GLY A 496 -21.17 -1.12 8.76
CA GLY A 496 -21.74 -0.02 9.52
C GLY A 496 -21.63 1.32 8.79
N PHE A 497 -20.43 1.66 8.32
CA PHE A 497 -20.20 2.87 7.53
C PHE A 497 -20.92 2.87 6.19
N ARG A 498 -21.03 1.71 5.53
CA ARG A 498 -21.77 1.61 4.26
C ARG A 498 -23.24 1.96 4.46
N LYS A 499 -23.86 1.42 5.51
CA LYS A 499 -25.26 1.74 5.86
C LYS A 499 -25.44 3.22 6.18
N GLU A 500 -24.56 3.81 6.97
CA GLU A 500 -24.59 5.24 7.28
C GLU A 500 -24.47 6.10 6.01
N PHE A 501 -23.57 5.73 5.10
CA PHE A 501 -23.39 6.44 3.83
C PHE A 501 -24.60 6.30 2.89
N GLU A 502 -25.27 5.15 2.87
CA GLU A 502 -26.49 4.89 2.09
C GLU A 502 -27.69 5.73 2.56
N GLU A 503 -27.68 6.25 3.79
CA GLU A 503 -28.71 7.18 4.28
C GLU A 503 -28.60 8.58 3.65
N LEU A 504 -27.45 8.93 3.05
CA LEU A 504 -27.27 10.25 2.46
C LEU A 504 -28.06 10.40 1.15
N PRO A 505 -28.76 11.54 0.95
CA PRO A 505 -29.51 11.77 -0.28
C PRO A 505 -28.56 11.85 -1.49
N MET A 506 -28.96 11.25 -2.61
CA MET A 506 -28.19 11.25 -3.85
C MET A 506 -28.93 11.99 -4.97
N GLY A 507 -28.17 12.66 -5.83
CA GLY A 507 -28.69 13.38 -6.99
C GLY A 507 -29.00 14.85 -6.69
N LEU A 508 -29.82 15.46 -7.54
CA LEU A 508 -30.16 16.88 -7.43
C LEU A 508 -31.27 17.07 -6.39
N LEU A 509 -30.98 17.83 -5.34
CA LEU A 509 -31.90 18.10 -4.24
C LEU A 509 -32.53 19.50 -4.33
N SER A 510 -32.08 20.32 -5.29
CA SER A 510 -32.47 21.72 -5.44
C SER A 510 -32.41 22.16 -6.90
N LEU A 511 -33.05 23.30 -7.19
CA LEU A 511 -33.07 23.91 -8.52
C LEU A 511 -31.65 24.23 -9.01
N CYS A 512 -31.45 24.07 -10.32
CA CYS A 512 -30.19 24.33 -11.03
C CYS A 512 -30.45 24.91 -12.43
N GLU A 513 -31.47 25.77 -12.53
CA GLU A 513 -31.94 26.38 -13.77
C GLU A 513 -30.83 27.18 -14.45
N VAL A 514 -30.07 27.99 -13.70
CA VAL A 514 -29.00 28.84 -14.26
C VAL A 514 -27.88 27.97 -14.85
N ALA A 515 -27.50 26.92 -14.14
CA ALA A 515 -26.45 26.01 -14.58
C ALA A 515 -26.83 25.20 -15.82
N ARG A 516 -28.13 24.99 -16.05
CA ARG A 516 -28.69 24.21 -17.17
C ARG A 516 -29.00 25.04 -18.42
N ARG A 517 -28.91 26.37 -18.34
CA ARG A 517 -29.11 27.25 -19.50
C ARG A 517 -28.18 26.89 -20.66
N PRO A 518 -28.61 26.99 -21.92
CA PRO A 518 -27.80 26.62 -23.09
C PRO A 518 -26.41 27.26 -23.11
N GLU A 519 -26.30 28.52 -22.71
CA GLU A 519 -25.06 29.31 -22.68
C GLU A 519 -24.06 28.80 -21.63
N ASN A 520 -24.56 28.13 -20.58
CA ASN A 520 -23.78 27.67 -19.44
C ASN A 520 -23.40 26.20 -19.50
N LYS A 521 -24.07 25.38 -20.32
CA LYS A 521 -23.84 23.94 -20.42
C LYS A 521 -22.37 23.61 -20.68
N ALA A 522 -21.72 24.31 -21.61
CA ALA A 522 -20.32 24.07 -21.98
C ALA A 522 -19.32 24.48 -20.87
N LYS A 523 -19.73 25.32 -19.91
CA LYS A 523 -18.91 25.67 -18.74
C LYS A 523 -18.90 24.54 -17.70
N ASN A 524 -19.84 23.60 -17.76
CA ASN A 524 -19.87 22.44 -16.86
C ASN A 524 -18.97 21.33 -17.40
N ARG A 525 -18.04 20.83 -16.60
CA ARG A 525 -17.19 19.67 -16.96
C ARG A 525 -18.01 18.38 -17.07
N TYR A 526 -19.03 18.24 -16.24
CA TYR A 526 -19.93 17.09 -16.20
C TYR A 526 -21.38 17.59 -16.19
N GLY A 527 -22.20 17.12 -17.14
CA GLY A 527 -23.59 17.59 -17.28
C GLY A 527 -24.50 17.24 -16.09
N ASN A 528 -24.15 16.19 -15.34
CA ASN A 528 -24.84 15.75 -14.14
C ASN A 528 -24.31 16.37 -12.84
N ILE A 529 -23.23 17.17 -12.89
CA ILE A 529 -22.64 17.82 -11.71
C ILE A 529 -22.65 19.34 -11.93
N VAL A 530 -23.70 19.96 -11.44
CA VAL A 530 -24.01 21.38 -11.63
C VAL A 530 -24.21 22.08 -10.29
N ALA A 531 -24.01 23.40 -10.26
CA ALA A 531 -24.27 24.21 -9.07
C ALA A 531 -25.78 24.42 -8.87
N TYR A 532 -26.25 24.34 -7.62
CA TYR A 532 -27.62 24.73 -7.28
C TYR A 532 -27.77 26.25 -7.29
N ASP A 533 -28.95 26.74 -7.67
CA ASP A 533 -29.18 28.18 -7.88
C ASP A 533 -29.04 29.00 -6.59
N HIS A 534 -29.46 28.45 -5.44
CA HIS A 534 -29.46 29.15 -4.15
C HIS A 534 -28.07 29.29 -3.53
N SER A 535 -27.14 28.39 -3.85
CA SER A 535 -25.80 28.31 -3.25
C SER A 535 -24.67 28.65 -4.23
N ARG A 536 -24.96 28.80 -5.53
CA ARG A 536 -23.93 29.09 -6.55
C ARG A 536 -23.18 30.38 -6.26
N VAL A 537 -21.93 30.44 -6.69
CA VAL A 537 -21.20 31.69 -6.76
C VAL A 537 -21.69 32.50 -7.96
N ILE A 538 -22.06 33.75 -7.74
CA ILE A 538 -22.58 34.66 -8.78
C ILE A 538 -21.48 35.65 -9.16
N LEU A 539 -21.08 35.65 -10.43
CA LEU A 539 -20.12 36.61 -10.96
C LEU A 539 -20.82 37.91 -11.37
N GLU A 540 -20.14 39.03 -11.20
CA GLU A 540 -20.61 40.32 -11.74
C GLU A 540 -20.69 40.24 -13.28
N PRO A 541 -21.86 40.48 -13.91
CA PRO A 541 -22.00 40.40 -15.36
C PRO A 541 -21.03 41.35 -16.08
N LEU A 542 -20.34 40.84 -17.10
CA LEU A 542 -19.48 41.63 -17.98
C LEU A 542 -20.31 42.48 -18.94
N THR A 543 -19.78 43.64 -19.29
CA THR A 543 -20.34 44.53 -20.33
C THR A 543 -20.51 43.74 -21.63
N ASN A 544 -21.72 43.78 -22.21
CA ASN A 544 -22.11 43.07 -23.44
C ASN A 544 -22.17 41.52 -23.33
N GLU A 545 -21.96 40.92 -22.15
CA GLU A 545 -22.17 39.47 -21.92
C GLU A 545 -23.13 39.27 -20.73
N PRO A 546 -24.46 39.49 -20.88
CA PRO A 546 -25.41 39.46 -19.75
C PRO A 546 -25.55 38.08 -19.06
N HIS A 547 -25.11 37.00 -19.71
CA HIS A 547 -25.11 35.63 -19.17
C HIS A 547 -23.75 35.19 -18.60
N SER A 548 -22.84 36.14 -18.36
CA SER A 548 -21.49 35.88 -17.82
C SER A 548 -21.42 35.80 -16.28
N ASP A 549 -22.58 35.67 -15.62
CA ASP A 549 -22.73 35.59 -14.15
C ASP A 549 -22.50 34.17 -13.59
N TYR A 550 -22.42 33.17 -14.46
CA TYR A 550 -22.32 31.76 -14.08
C TYR A 550 -20.88 31.22 -14.08
N VAL A 551 -20.55 30.56 -12.98
CA VAL A 551 -19.38 29.70 -12.79
C VAL A 551 -19.84 28.44 -12.03
N ASN A 552 -19.35 27.24 -12.38
CA ASN A 552 -19.73 26.01 -11.69
C ASN A 552 -18.98 25.88 -10.35
N ALA A 553 -19.47 26.64 -9.37
CA ALA A 553 -18.99 26.64 -8.00
C ALA A 553 -20.14 26.98 -7.04
N SER A 554 -20.08 26.44 -5.83
CA SER A 554 -21.07 26.66 -4.77
C SER A 554 -20.38 27.13 -3.50
N PHE A 555 -21.00 28.06 -2.77
CA PHE A 555 -20.60 28.36 -1.40
C PHE A 555 -20.87 27.17 -0.49
N MET A 556 -19.98 26.98 0.47
CA MET A 556 -20.04 25.95 1.48
C MET A 556 -19.77 26.58 2.84
N ASP A 557 -20.59 26.19 3.82
CA ASP A 557 -20.43 26.66 5.18
C ASP A 557 -19.34 25.85 5.88
N GLY A 558 -18.56 26.54 6.72
CA GLY A 558 -17.77 25.91 7.77
C GLY A 558 -18.62 25.78 9.03
N TYR A 559 -18.08 25.09 10.03
CA TYR A 559 -18.77 24.97 11.31
C TYR A 559 -18.87 26.36 11.97
N ASN A 560 -20.10 26.83 12.20
CA ASN A 560 -20.43 28.20 12.64
C ASN A 560 -19.83 29.33 11.79
N ARG A 561 -19.49 29.07 10.52
CA ARG A 561 -18.90 30.06 9.61
C ARG A 561 -19.57 29.99 8.23
N PRO A 562 -20.59 30.82 7.97
CA PRO A 562 -21.27 30.81 6.69
C PRO A 562 -20.31 31.19 5.55
N LYS A 563 -20.44 30.51 4.40
CA LYS A 563 -19.62 30.73 3.20
C LYS A 563 -18.11 30.66 3.45
N ALA A 564 -17.66 29.83 4.40
CA ALA A 564 -16.24 29.64 4.70
C ALA A 564 -15.44 29.05 3.53
N PHE A 565 -16.10 28.33 2.63
CA PHE A 565 -15.48 27.66 1.50
C PHE A 565 -16.23 27.94 0.19
N ILE A 566 -15.53 27.78 -0.92
CA ILE A 566 -16.09 27.68 -2.26
C ILE A 566 -15.73 26.30 -2.81
N ALA A 567 -16.72 25.44 -3.05
CA ALA A 567 -16.53 24.17 -3.73
C ALA A 567 -16.71 24.36 -5.24
N SER A 568 -15.63 24.28 -6.01
CA SER A 568 -15.61 24.50 -7.45
C SER A 568 -15.25 23.23 -8.22
N GLN A 569 -15.74 23.09 -9.45
CA GLN A 569 -15.13 22.14 -10.39
C GLN A 569 -13.70 22.58 -10.73
N GLY A 570 -12.86 21.62 -11.16
CA GLY A 570 -11.60 21.93 -11.82
C GLY A 570 -11.87 22.65 -13.14
N PRO A 571 -11.34 23.87 -13.36
CA PRO A 571 -11.68 24.68 -14.54
C PRO A 571 -11.48 23.92 -15.84
N ASN A 572 -12.49 23.93 -16.72
CA ASN A 572 -12.32 23.54 -18.11
C ASN A 572 -11.87 24.77 -18.94
N LYS A 573 -11.55 24.61 -20.23
CA LYS A 573 -11.00 25.71 -21.04
C LYS A 573 -11.87 26.96 -21.03
N LEU A 574 -13.20 26.78 -21.06
CA LEU A 574 -14.17 27.86 -21.09
C LEU A 574 -14.36 28.54 -19.72
N MET A 575 -14.01 27.87 -18.64
CA MET A 575 -14.17 28.38 -17.26
C MET A 575 -12.92 29.08 -16.72
N ILE A 576 -11.72 28.95 -17.31
CA ILE A 576 -10.48 29.53 -16.73
C ILE A 576 -10.58 31.04 -16.48
N ARG A 577 -11.14 31.80 -17.43
CA ARG A 577 -11.40 33.24 -17.28
C ARG A 577 -12.30 33.51 -16.08
N ASP A 578 -13.42 32.79 -16.00
CA ASP A 578 -14.44 32.96 -14.97
C ASP A 578 -13.94 32.47 -13.59
N PHE A 579 -13.02 31.51 -13.56
CA PHE A 579 -12.35 31.04 -12.34
C PHE A 579 -11.50 32.15 -11.70
N TRP A 580 -10.66 32.84 -12.48
CA TRP A 580 -9.87 33.95 -11.93
C TRP A 580 -10.71 35.19 -11.62
N ARG A 581 -11.79 35.45 -12.38
CA ARG A 581 -12.80 36.45 -12.00
C ARG A 581 -13.43 36.11 -10.64
N MET A 582 -13.79 34.85 -10.41
CA MET A 582 -14.30 34.37 -9.13
C MET A 582 -13.29 34.57 -8.00
N VAL A 583 -12.04 34.13 -8.21
CA VAL A 583 -10.94 34.32 -7.24
C VAL A 583 -10.79 35.80 -6.90
N TRP A 584 -10.76 36.68 -7.91
CA TRP A 584 -10.65 38.13 -7.74
C TRP A 584 -11.83 38.71 -6.93
N GLN A 585 -13.06 38.50 -7.41
CA GLN A 585 -14.29 39.06 -6.84
C GLN A 585 -14.52 38.60 -5.39
N GLN A 586 -14.29 37.31 -5.11
CA GLN A 586 -14.51 36.73 -3.78
C GLN A 586 -13.35 36.94 -2.81
N ARG A 587 -12.35 37.74 -3.19
CA ARG A 587 -11.15 38.04 -2.38
C ARG A 587 -10.39 36.79 -1.91
N VAL A 588 -10.47 35.70 -2.67
CA VAL A 588 -9.84 34.42 -2.30
C VAL A 588 -8.33 34.61 -2.19
N SER A 589 -7.75 34.23 -1.05
CA SER A 589 -6.31 34.20 -0.83
C SER A 589 -5.72 32.77 -0.83
N LYS A 590 -6.57 31.74 -0.70
CA LYS A 590 -6.17 30.32 -0.62
C LYS A 590 -6.94 29.49 -1.64
N ILE A 591 -6.22 28.82 -2.53
CA ILE A 591 -6.78 27.86 -3.48
C ILE A 591 -6.28 26.46 -3.09
N VAL A 592 -7.17 25.52 -2.83
CA VAL A 592 -6.87 24.13 -2.52
C VAL A 592 -7.24 23.27 -3.73
N MET A 593 -6.23 22.73 -4.41
CA MET A 593 -6.35 21.86 -5.57
C MET A 593 -6.05 20.42 -5.17
N LEU A 594 -7.03 19.53 -5.27
CA LEU A 594 -6.97 18.15 -4.78
C LEU A 594 -6.93 17.12 -5.93
N THR A 595 -6.41 17.49 -7.09
CA THR A 595 -6.31 16.63 -8.27
C THR A 595 -5.14 17.04 -9.11
N ASN A 596 -4.47 16.08 -9.74
CA ASN A 596 -3.53 16.39 -10.81
C ASN A 596 -4.29 16.81 -12.07
N LEU A 597 -3.58 17.43 -13.02
CA LEU A 597 -4.18 17.85 -14.29
C LEU A 597 -4.72 16.66 -15.11
N VAL A 598 -3.97 15.57 -15.09
CA VAL A 598 -4.26 14.33 -15.80
C VAL A 598 -4.03 13.17 -14.85
N GLU A 599 -5.00 12.28 -14.76
CA GLU A 599 -4.92 11.09 -13.92
C GLU A 599 -5.64 9.93 -14.62
N ALA A 600 -5.08 8.71 -14.54
CA ALA A 600 -5.44 7.59 -15.42
C ALA A 600 -5.63 8.04 -16.88
N CYS A 601 -4.80 9.04 -17.26
CA CYS A 601 -4.74 9.66 -18.57
C CYS A 601 -6.03 10.33 -19.06
N LYS A 602 -6.97 10.50 -18.15
CA LYS A 602 -8.10 11.38 -18.32
C LYS A 602 -7.73 12.76 -17.80
N LYS A 603 -8.08 13.78 -18.57
CA LYS A 603 -7.95 15.16 -18.13
C LYS A 603 -8.96 15.48 -17.04
N LYS A 604 -8.47 15.79 -15.83
CA LYS A 604 -9.27 16.10 -14.65
C LYS A 604 -9.41 17.60 -14.42
N CYS A 605 -8.37 18.37 -14.76
CA CYS A 605 -8.35 19.82 -14.61
C CYS A 605 -7.57 20.45 -15.77
N GLU A 606 -7.96 21.65 -16.22
CA GLU A 606 -7.07 22.47 -17.02
C GLU A 606 -6.04 23.16 -16.13
N GLN A 607 -4.85 23.38 -16.67
CA GLN A 607 -3.90 24.27 -16.03
C GLN A 607 -4.41 25.71 -16.14
N TYR A 608 -4.66 26.34 -15.00
CA TYR A 608 -5.15 27.70 -14.91
C TYR A 608 -4.09 28.67 -14.38
N TRP A 609 -2.81 28.29 -14.36
CA TRP A 609 -1.71 29.12 -13.87
C TRP A 609 -0.56 29.15 -14.90
N PRO A 610 0.25 30.22 -14.92
CA PRO A 610 1.51 30.23 -15.66
C PRO A 610 2.58 29.40 -14.94
N ASP A 611 3.39 28.64 -15.68
CA ASP A 611 4.56 27.98 -15.10
C ASP A 611 5.71 28.97 -14.84
N GLU A 612 5.79 30.04 -15.64
CA GLU A 612 6.77 31.12 -15.51
C GLU A 612 6.17 32.47 -15.89
N GLY A 613 6.67 33.56 -15.30
CA GLY A 613 6.27 34.92 -15.64
C GLY A 613 4.81 35.26 -15.28
N THR A 614 4.17 36.06 -16.14
CA THR A 614 2.81 36.57 -15.95
C THR A 614 1.90 36.14 -17.10
N MET A 615 0.69 35.68 -16.79
CA MET A 615 -0.35 35.38 -17.76
C MET A 615 -1.64 36.15 -17.42
N LYS A 616 -2.34 36.63 -18.45
CA LYS A 616 -3.57 37.42 -18.32
C LYS A 616 -4.79 36.56 -18.63
N TYR A 617 -5.75 36.49 -17.70
CA TYR A 617 -7.00 35.74 -17.82
C TYR A 617 -8.20 36.70 -17.75
N GLY A 618 -8.64 37.20 -18.92
CA GLY A 618 -9.56 38.34 -18.96
C GLY A 618 -8.86 39.60 -18.42
N ASP A 619 -9.42 40.24 -17.40
CA ASP A 619 -8.83 41.46 -16.80
C ASP A 619 -7.88 41.17 -15.63
N VAL A 620 -7.81 39.92 -15.17
CA VAL A 620 -6.94 39.52 -14.06
C VAL A 620 -5.60 39.03 -14.60
N SER A 621 -4.52 39.72 -14.24
CA SER A 621 -3.16 39.24 -14.47
C SER A 621 -2.70 38.37 -13.30
N VAL A 622 -2.08 37.24 -13.59
CA VAL A 622 -1.59 36.27 -12.61
C VAL A 622 -0.12 36.04 -12.87
N ARG A 623 0.72 36.34 -11.88
CA ARG A 623 2.17 36.19 -11.93
C ARG A 623 2.62 35.15 -10.93
N ILE A 624 3.40 34.16 -11.35
CA ILE A 624 4.02 33.22 -10.43
C ILE A 624 5.20 33.89 -9.72
N VAL A 625 5.22 33.79 -8.39
CA VAL A 625 6.23 34.43 -7.51
C VAL A 625 7.17 33.37 -6.95
N ASP A 626 6.63 32.25 -6.49
CA ASP A 626 7.39 31.19 -5.83
C ASP A 626 6.69 29.83 -6.01
N THR A 627 7.47 28.74 -5.97
CA THR A 627 6.98 27.36 -6.00
C THR A 627 7.78 26.50 -5.04
N ALA A 628 7.18 26.15 -3.91
CA ALA A 628 7.70 25.16 -2.99
C ALA A 628 7.19 23.77 -3.35
N LYS A 629 8.10 22.80 -3.51
CA LYS A 629 7.78 21.41 -3.85
C LYS A 629 8.06 20.50 -2.66
N TYR A 630 7.05 19.75 -2.26
CA TYR A 630 7.14 18.70 -1.25
C TYR A 630 6.86 17.35 -1.92
N THR A 631 7.10 16.26 -1.20
CA THR A 631 6.83 14.90 -1.70
C THR A 631 5.38 14.70 -2.16
N ASP A 632 4.42 15.15 -1.35
CA ASP A 632 2.99 14.87 -1.57
C ASP A 632 2.21 16.04 -2.18
N PHE A 633 2.76 17.25 -2.15
CA PHE A 633 2.07 18.46 -2.57
C PHE A 633 3.01 19.57 -3.04
N ILE A 634 2.45 20.51 -3.79
CA ILE A 634 3.14 21.69 -4.33
C ILE A 634 2.42 22.93 -3.83
N ILE A 635 3.16 23.93 -3.37
CA ILE A 635 2.60 25.23 -2.99
C ILE A 635 3.13 26.27 -3.98
N ARG A 636 2.21 26.91 -4.71
CA ARG A 636 2.53 28.02 -5.62
C ARG A 636 2.05 29.33 -5.03
N THR A 637 2.92 30.33 -5.03
CA THR A 637 2.58 31.69 -4.63
C THR A 637 2.38 32.53 -5.88
N PHE A 638 1.21 33.14 -6.01
CA PHE A 638 0.86 34.03 -7.11
C PHE A 638 0.66 35.45 -6.60
N GLU A 639 1.11 36.43 -7.38
CA GLU A 639 0.61 37.79 -7.31
C GLU A 639 -0.46 37.95 -8.39
N ILE A 640 -1.68 38.29 -7.99
CA ILE A 640 -2.75 38.61 -8.93
C ILE A 640 -3.02 40.11 -8.93
N SER A 641 -3.30 40.69 -10.09
CA SER A 641 -3.58 42.11 -10.23
C SER A 641 -4.74 42.42 -11.19
N LYS A 642 -5.48 43.47 -10.87
CA LYS A 642 -6.56 44.05 -11.68
C LYS A 642 -6.73 45.53 -11.27
N ASP A 643 -6.89 46.43 -12.23
CA ASP A 643 -7.17 47.86 -12.02
C ASP A 643 -6.24 48.49 -10.95
N ASP A 644 -4.92 48.42 -11.19
CA ASP A 644 -3.82 48.89 -10.32
C ASP A 644 -3.71 48.28 -8.91
N ASN A 645 -4.63 47.39 -8.54
CA ASN A 645 -4.58 46.67 -7.27
C ASN A 645 -3.90 45.32 -7.46
N SER A 646 -3.06 44.90 -6.50
CA SER A 646 -2.48 43.56 -6.47
C SER A 646 -2.66 42.89 -5.10
N ARG A 647 -2.66 41.56 -5.08
CA ARG A 647 -2.65 40.77 -3.85
C ARG A 647 -2.04 39.38 -4.06
N ILE A 648 -1.62 38.77 -2.97
CA ILE A 648 -1.06 37.43 -2.98
C ILE A 648 -2.15 36.38 -2.84
N VAL A 649 -2.06 35.34 -3.66
CA VAL A 649 -2.87 34.12 -3.58
C VAL A 649 -1.95 32.92 -3.58
N LYS A 650 -2.12 32.01 -2.62
CA LYS A 650 -1.41 30.73 -2.63
C LYS A 650 -2.33 29.60 -3.12
N GLN A 651 -1.83 28.82 -4.07
CA GLN A 651 -2.41 27.54 -4.46
C GLN A 651 -1.66 26.42 -3.77
N PHE A 652 -2.40 25.59 -3.06
CA PHE A 652 -1.95 24.37 -2.41
C PHE A 652 -2.45 23.20 -3.23
N HIS A 653 -1.56 22.49 -3.90
CA HIS A 653 -1.86 21.41 -4.83
C HIS A 653 -1.44 20.07 -4.25
N PHE A 654 -2.41 19.27 -3.81
CA PHE A 654 -2.17 17.93 -3.30
C PHE A 654 -2.09 16.92 -4.46
N CYS A 655 -0.93 16.29 -4.63
CA CYS A 655 -0.57 15.55 -5.85
C CYS A 655 -0.68 14.02 -5.70
N THR A 656 -0.76 13.49 -4.48
CA THR A 656 -0.70 12.03 -4.21
C THR A 656 -2.04 11.39 -3.88
N TRP A 657 -3.16 12.10 -4.08
CA TRP A 657 -4.50 11.51 -3.96
C TRP A 657 -4.83 10.70 -5.23
N SER A 658 -4.86 9.38 -5.10
CA SER A 658 -5.16 8.45 -6.22
C SER A 658 -6.54 8.65 -6.83
N ASP A 659 -6.70 8.18 -8.07
CA ASP A 659 -7.97 8.20 -8.81
C ASP A 659 -9.02 7.24 -8.28
N HIS A 660 -8.55 6.14 -7.69
CA HIS A 660 -9.38 5.14 -7.08
C HIS A 660 -9.40 5.38 -5.57
N GLY A 661 -10.53 5.85 -5.05
CA GLY A 661 -10.83 5.92 -3.61
C GLY A 661 -10.31 7.15 -2.87
N ALA A 662 -9.89 6.92 -1.62
CA ALA A 662 -9.31 7.88 -0.69
C ALA A 662 -7.81 7.59 -0.48
N PRO A 663 -7.01 8.53 0.06
CA PRO A 663 -5.63 8.25 0.41
C PRO A 663 -5.59 7.09 1.41
N THR A 664 -4.59 6.20 1.30
CA THR A 664 -4.47 5.04 2.19
C THR A 664 -4.29 5.46 3.66
N TYR A 665 -3.64 6.60 3.90
CA TYR A 665 -3.34 7.10 5.24
C TYR A 665 -3.66 8.60 5.35
N PRO A 666 -4.26 9.06 6.48
CA PRO A 666 -4.62 10.47 6.66
C PRO A 666 -3.44 11.45 6.80
N THR A 667 -2.28 10.97 7.25
CA THR A 667 -1.13 11.78 7.69
C THR A 667 -0.71 12.85 6.69
N THR A 668 -0.64 12.49 5.41
CA THR A 668 -0.20 13.42 4.37
C THR A 668 -1.24 14.53 4.14
N LEU A 669 -2.53 14.21 4.20
CA LEU A 669 -3.60 15.20 4.07
C LEU A 669 -3.65 16.13 5.30
N LEU A 670 -3.43 15.60 6.51
CA LEU A 670 -3.39 16.40 7.74
C LEU A 670 -2.20 17.37 7.71
N ALA A 671 -1.02 16.92 7.28
CA ALA A 671 0.15 17.78 7.08
C ALA A 671 -0.13 18.88 6.04
N PHE A 672 -0.74 18.52 4.91
CA PHE A 672 -1.17 19.47 3.88
C PHE A 672 -2.16 20.51 4.43
N ARG A 673 -3.17 20.08 5.20
CA ARG A 673 -4.13 20.97 5.86
C ARG A 673 -3.42 21.98 6.76
N ARG A 674 -2.45 21.55 7.58
CA ARG A 674 -1.68 22.44 8.46
C ARG A 674 -0.96 23.54 7.65
N LYS A 675 -0.36 23.21 6.50
CA LYS A 675 0.25 24.20 5.59
C LYS A 675 -0.76 25.17 4.98
N VAL A 676 -1.99 24.74 4.68
CA VAL A 676 -3.07 25.63 4.23
C VAL A 676 -3.50 26.60 5.34
N GLN A 677 -3.56 26.12 6.57
CA GLN A 677 -3.99 26.91 7.73
C GLN A 677 -2.94 27.93 8.16
N SER A 678 -1.65 27.57 8.13
CA SER A 678 -0.56 28.46 8.57
C SER A 678 -0.39 29.71 7.70
N PHE A 679 -0.77 29.65 6.42
CA PHE A 679 -0.73 30.83 5.56
C PHE A 679 -1.94 31.75 5.82
N ASN A 680 -1.72 32.99 6.25
CA ASN A 680 -2.79 33.97 6.52
C ASN A 680 -3.95 33.39 7.40
N PRO A 681 -3.65 33.00 8.65
CA PRO A 681 -4.59 32.29 9.53
C PRO A 681 -5.81 33.15 9.90
N GLU A 682 -5.62 34.46 10.03
CA GLU A 682 -6.68 35.44 10.36
C GLU A 682 -7.65 35.72 9.21
N SER A 683 -7.44 35.12 8.03
CA SER A 683 -8.26 35.42 6.86
C SER A 683 -9.69 34.91 7.00
N THR A 684 -10.64 35.85 6.94
CA THR A 684 -12.08 35.57 6.91
C THR A 684 -12.60 35.28 5.48
N THR A 685 -11.77 35.43 4.45
CA THR A 685 -12.15 35.16 3.06
C THR A 685 -12.41 33.66 2.82
N PRO A 686 -13.29 33.28 1.88
CA PRO A 686 -13.53 31.87 1.59
C PRO A 686 -12.28 31.15 1.07
N ILE A 687 -12.07 29.90 1.50
CA ILE A 687 -11.07 29.01 0.90
C ILE A 687 -11.69 28.35 -0.33
N LEU A 688 -11.08 28.54 -1.50
CA LEU A 688 -11.56 27.90 -2.73
C LEU A 688 -10.98 26.49 -2.82
N CYS A 689 -11.82 25.47 -2.74
CA CYS A 689 -11.44 24.07 -2.86
C CYS A 689 -11.97 23.49 -4.18
N HIS A 690 -11.11 22.80 -4.93
CA HIS A 690 -11.53 22.09 -6.14
C HIS A 690 -10.76 20.79 -6.36
N CYS A 691 -11.37 19.87 -7.10
CA CYS A 691 -10.74 18.69 -7.66
C CYS A 691 -11.06 18.64 -9.16
N SER A 692 -11.61 17.53 -9.68
CA SER A 692 -12.17 17.45 -11.03
C SER A 692 -13.60 17.98 -11.08
N ALA A 693 -14.54 17.28 -10.41
CA ALA A 693 -15.95 17.67 -10.36
C ALA A 693 -16.28 18.65 -9.22
N GLY A 694 -15.41 18.74 -8.20
CA GLY A 694 -15.60 19.60 -7.03
C GLY A 694 -16.61 19.05 -6.01
N ILE A 695 -16.71 17.71 -5.87
CA ILE A 695 -17.67 17.06 -4.95
C ILE A 695 -17.06 15.95 -4.09
N GLY A 696 -16.20 15.08 -4.65
CA GLY A 696 -15.58 13.95 -3.95
C GLY A 696 -14.47 14.39 -2.99
N ARG A 697 -13.22 14.42 -3.48
CA ARG A 697 -12.04 14.89 -2.72
C ARG A 697 -12.24 16.27 -2.08
N THR A 698 -12.89 17.19 -2.81
CA THR A 698 -13.28 18.51 -2.31
C THR A 698 -14.22 18.42 -1.12
N GLY A 699 -15.25 17.57 -1.18
CA GLY A 699 -16.16 17.37 -0.06
C GLY A 699 -15.50 16.68 1.13
N THR A 700 -14.61 15.72 0.89
CA THR A 700 -13.81 15.08 1.94
C THR A 700 -12.95 16.11 2.69
N TYR A 701 -12.25 16.99 1.97
CA TYR A 701 -11.41 18.02 2.58
C TYR A 701 -12.23 19.07 3.35
N ILE A 702 -13.32 19.58 2.78
CA ILE A 702 -14.20 20.54 3.45
C ILE A 702 -14.87 19.90 4.68
N GLY A 703 -15.37 18.66 4.54
CA GLY A 703 -15.99 17.91 5.63
C GLY A 703 -15.02 17.72 6.79
N LEU A 704 -13.78 17.32 6.53
CA LEU A 704 -12.75 17.21 7.57
C LEU A 704 -12.50 18.55 8.29
N HIS A 705 -12.44 19.67 7.56
CA HIS A 705 -12.32 20.99 8.19
C HIS A 705 -13.51 21.32 9.09
N TYR A 706 -14.72 21.15 8.59
CA TYR A 706 -15.96 21.39 9.33
C TYR A 706 -15.98 20.56 10.63
N LEU A 707 -15.66 19.27 10.52
CA LEU A 707 -15.76 18.32 11.63
C LEU A 707 -14.66 18.52 12.68
N LEU A 708 -13.46 18.96 12.29
CA LEU A 708 -12.43 19.33 13.25
C LEU A 708 -12.80 20.58 14.04
N ASP A 709 -13.39 21.58 13.38
CA ASP A 709 -13.88 22.78 14.04
C ASP A 709 -15.07 22.44 14.97
N GLN A 710 -15.96 21.52 14.57
CA GLN A 710 -17.02 20.97 15.44
C GLN A 710 -16.45 20.25 16.66
N ALA A 711 -15.46 19.37 16.45
CA ALA A 711 -14.81 18.62 17.52
C ALA A 711 -14.22 19.56 18.58
N MET A 712 -13.56 20.64 18.13
CA MET A 712 -12.98 21.66 19.01
C MET A 712 -14.04 22.45 19.78
N ALA A 713 -15.19 22.73 19.17
CA ALA A 713 -16.24 23.55 19.78
C ALA A 713 -17.18 22.78 20.72
N GLU A 714 -17.52 21.53 20.37
CA GLU A 714 -18.57 20.76 21.05
C GLU A 714 -18.08 19.51 21.77
N GLY A 715 -16.84 19.05 21.52
CA GLY A 715 -16.37 17.77 22.07
C GLY A 715 -17.09 16.55 21.47
N GLN A 716 -17.66 16.68 20.28
CA GLN A 716 -18.32 15.63 19.51
C GLN A 716 -18.24 15.92 18.01
N VAL A 717 -18.51 14.91 17.17
CA VAL A 717 -18.54 15.02 15.70
C VAL A 717 -19.78 14.34 15.14
N ASP A 718 -20.36 14.90 14.07
CA ASP A 718 -21.46 14.28 13.33
C ASP A 718 -21.17 14.28 11.82
N VAL A 719 -20.51 13.22 11.35
CA VAL A 719 -20.06 13.08 9.96
C VAL A 719 -21.25 12.98 9.01
N LEU A 720 -22.30 12.26 9.40
CA LEU A 720 -23.51 12.07 8.60
C LEU A 720 -24.24 13.40 8.40
N GLN A 721 -24.44 14.16 9.47
CA GLN A 721 -25.08 15.47 9.40
C GLN A 721 -24.24 16.47 8.61
N ALA A 722 -22.91 16.49 8.81
CA ALA A 722 -22.03 17.37 8.04
C ALA A 722 -22.10 17.07 6.54
N ALA A 723 -22.05 15.79 6.15
CA ALA A 723 -22.21 15.36 4.76
C ALA A 723 -23.60 15.75 4.20
N HIS A 724 -24.66 15.58 4.99
CA HIS A 724 -26.02 15.96 4.61
C HIS A 724 -26.14 17.48 4.37
N ILE A 725 -25.59 18.31 5.27
CA ILE A 725 -25.57 19.78 5.12
C ILE A 725 -24.85 20.18 3.83
N MET A 726 -23.67 19.59 3.57
CA MET A 726 -22.93 19.86 2.34
C MET A 726 -23.71 19.46 1.08
N ARG A 727 -24.42 18.32 1.11
CA ARG A 727 -25.23 17.84 -0.03
C ARG A 727 -26.44 18.73 -0.34
N ASN A 728 -26.97 19.48 0.62
CA ASN A 728 -27.98 20.50 0.37
C ASN A 728 -27.43 21.69 -0.43
N ASN A 729 -26.15 22.03 -0.23
CA ASN A 729 -25.50 23.16 -0.91
C ASN A 729 -24.87 22.77 -2.26
N ARG A 730 -24.46 21.51 -2.46
CA ARG A 730 -23.96 21.01 -3.75
C ARG A 730 -24.16 19.51 -3.86
N VAL A 731 -24.53 19.05 -5.04
CA VAL A 731 -24.82 17.64 -5.33
C VAL A 731 -23.69 16.70 -4.88
N ASN A 732 -24.06 15.61 -4.19
CA ASN A 732 -23.20 14.45 -3.89
C ASN A 732 -21.82 14.77 -3.27
N MET A 733 -21.73 15.81 -2.43
CA MET A 733 -20.53 16.07 -1.61
C MET A 733 -20.17 14.85 -0.76
N ILE A 734 -18.87 14.53 -0.71
CA ILE A 734 -18.32 13.23 -0.26
C ILE A 734 -18.95 12.11 -1.09
N GLN A 735 -18.26 11.76 -2.19
CA GLN A 735 -18.89 11.06 -3.30
C GLN A 735 -18.91 9.53 -3.12
N THR A 736 -17.92 8.96 -2.42
CA THR A 736 -17.80 7.51 -2.26
C THR A 736 -17.77 7.11 -0.79
N CYS A 737 -18.12 5.85 -0.51
CA CYS A 737 -18.05 5.29 0.83
C CYS A 737 -16.61 5.28 1.36
N GLU A 738 -15.60 5.01 0.51
CA GLU A 738 -14.20 5.05 0.98
C GLU A 738 -13.79 6.46 1.42
N GLN A 739 -14.25 7.49 0.71
CA GLN A 739 -14.02 8.89 1.10
C GLN A 739 -14.71 9.23 2.42
N TYR A 740 -15.90 8.67 2.66
CA TYR A 740 -16.66 8.84 3.90
C TYR A 740 -15.94 8.21 5.10
N ILE A 741 -15.50 6.95 4.96
CA ILE A 741 -14.69 6.24 5.96
C ILE A 741 -13.38 6.99 6.23
N PHE A 742 -12.74 7.51 5.18
CA PHE A 742 -11.51 8.26 5.32
C PHE A 742 -11.67 9.56 6.14
N VAL A 743 -12.84 10.22 6.11
CA VAL A 743 -13.10 11.37 7.00
C VAL A 743 -13.02 10.94 8.46
N TYR A 744 -13.61 9.80 8.84
CA TYR A 744 -13.51 9.25 10.19
C TYR A 744 -12.06 8.93 10.58
N ASP A 745 -11.30 8.29 9.69
CA ASP A 745 -9.89 7.95 9.94
C ASP A 745 -9.03 9.20 10.13
N ALA A 746 -9.25 10.23 9.30
CA ALA A 746 -8.54 11.49 9.40
C ALA A 746 -8.93 12.30 10.65
N LEU A 747 -10.19 12.24 11.08
CA LEU A 747 -10.64 12.83 12.34
C LEU A 747 -9.96 12.17 13.52
N LEU A 748 -10.00 10.85 13.58
CA LEU A 748 -9.40 10.08 14.67
C LEU A 748 -7.91 10.41 14.81
N GLU A 749 -7.17 10.37 13.70
CA GLU A 749 -5.74 10.69 13.71
C GLU A 749 -5.49 12.13 14.16
N ALA A 750 -6.23 13.12 13.65
CA ALA A 750 -6.06 14.51 14.01
C ALA A 750 -6.42 14.82 15.48
N ILE A 751 -7.45 14.19 16.03
CA ILE A 751 -7.91 14.41 17.40
C ILE A 751 -6.94 13.80 18.41
N ILE A 752 -6.46 12.58 18.15
CA ILE A 752 -5.54 11.88 19.06
C ILE A 752 -4.13 12.48 18.95
N ALA A 753 -3.60 12.67 17.74
CA ALA A 753 -2.24 13.17 17.55
C ALA A 753 -2.09 14.66 17.86
N LYS A 754 -3.16 15.45 17.68
CA LYS A 754 -3.15 16.92 17.77
C LYS A 754 -2.09 17.53 16.84
N ASP A 755 -1.71 18.78 17.08
CA ASP A 755 -0.58 19.38 16.35
C ASP A 755 0.74 19.05 17.06
N THR A 756 1.58 18.28 16.36
CA THR A 756 2.90 17.84 16.81
C THR A 756 4.04 18.67 16.22
N THR A 757 3.74 19.71 15.44
CA THR A 757 4.76 20.56 14.82
C THR A 757 5.32 21.53 15.86
N ILE A 758 6.65 21.57 15.98
CA ILE A 758 7.37 22.44 16.90
C ILE A 758 8.24 23.41 16.09
N PRO A 759 8.05 24.74 16.20
CA PRO A 759 8.94 25.72 15.56
C PRO A 759 10.39 25.56 16.02
N LYS A 760 11.36 25.75 15.10
CA LYS A 760 12.80 25.70 15.41
C LYS A 760 13.16 26.58 16.60
N SER A 761 12.57 27.77 16.68
CA SER A 761 12.85 28.77 17.71
C SER A 761 12.42 28.36 19.13
N SER A 762 11.41 27.50 19.26
CA SER A 762 10.88 27.05 20.55
C SER A 762 11.24 25.60 20.89
N PHE A 763 11.94 24.89 19.98
CA PHE A 763 12.18 23.46 20.10
C PHE A 763 12.79 23.04 21.44
N ARG A 764 13.82 23.76 21.92
CA ARG A 764 14.49 23.45 23.20
C ARG A 764 13.51 23.49 24.38
N ALA A 765 12.77 24.58 24.51
CA ALA A 765 11.82 24.76 25.60
C ALA A 765 10.68 23.72 25.55
N THR A 766 10.13 23.45 24.37
CA THR A 766 9.06 22.46 24.21
C THR A 766 9.56 21.04 24.51
N PHE A 767 10.77 20.67 24.08
CA PHE A 767 11.32 19.35 24.37
C PHE A 767 11.60 19.13 25.87
N GLU A 768 12.11 20.15 26.56
CA GLU A 768 12.29 20.12 28.02
C GLU A 768 10.97 19.92 28.76
N GLU A 769 9.91 20.65 28.37
CA GLU A 769 8.56 20.50 28.90
C GLU A 769 8.01 19.09 28.64
N MET A 770 8.14 18.59 27.40
CA MET A 770 7.62 17.28 27.01
C MET A 770 8.32 16.11 27.72
N SER A 771 9.58 16.30 28.12
CA SER A 771 10.40 15.30 28.82
C SER A 771 10.18 15.29 30.33
N GLN A 772 9.53 16.33 30.88
CA GLN A 772 9.23 16.39 32.30
C GLN A 772 8.02 15.53 32.66
N ASN A 773 8.07 14.96 33.85
CA ASN A 773 7.01 14.12 34.38
C ASN A 773 6.18 14.90 35.40
N GLU A 774 5.05 15.46 34.97
CA GLU A 774 4.14 16.13 35.89
C GLU A 774 3.46 15.09 36.80
N ASN A 775 3.77 15.13 38.09
CA ASN A 775 3.13 14.34 39.15
C ASN A 775 3.40 12.82 39.14
N GLY A 776 4.48 12.37 38.50
CA GLY A 776 4.91 10.95 38.52
C GLY A 776 4.08 10.02 37.62
N GLY A 777 3.36 10.60 36.65
CA GLY A 777 2.64 9.88 35.61
C GLY A 777 3.52 9.57 34.38
N GLU A 778 2.90 9.52 33.21
CA GLU A 778 3.57 9.38 31.92
C GLU A 778 3.86 10.77 31.30
N THR A 779 5.07 10.94 30.77
CA THR A 779 5.53 12.18 30.11
C THR A 779 4.73 12.45 28.83
N LEU A 780 4.75 13.70 28.34
CA LEU A 780 4.09 14.03 27.06
C LEU A 780 4.76 13.30 25.88
N LEU A 781 6.06 13.05 25.98
CA LEU A 781 6.81 12.32 24.97
C LEU A 781 6.42 10.84 24.89
N GLU A 782 6.24 10.18 26.04
CA GLU A 782 5.75 8.80 26.12
C GLU A 782 4.32 8.69 25.55
N LYS A 783 3.41 9.60 25.94
CA LYS A 783 2.06 9.69 25.37
C LYS A 783 2.05 9.86 23.86
N GLN A 784 2.97 10.67 23.33
CA GLN A 784 3.10 10.88 21.89
C GLN A 784 3.60 9.61 21.21
N TYR A 785 4.55 8.88 21.80
CA TYR A 785 5.02 7.59 21.29
C TYR A 785 3.90 6.53 21.29
N ASP A 786 3.12 6.44 22.37
CA ASP A 786 1.94 5.57 22.45
C ASP A 786 0.93 5.87 21.35
N THR A 787 0.75 7.15 21.03
CA THR A 787 -0.08 7.59 19.91
C THR A 787 0.47 7.11 18.56
N VAL A 788 1.79 7.17 18.35
CA VAL A 788 2.44 6.60 17.16
C VAL A 788 2.13 5.11 17.08
N GLN A 789 2.24 4.37 18.18
CA GLN A 789 1.98 2.92 18.19
C GLN A 789 0.51 2.60 17.85
N LEU A 790 -0.42 3.34 18.44
CA LEU A 790 -1.86 3.18 18.22
C LEU A 790 -2.27 3.45 16.76
N LEU A 791 -1.68 4.48 16.14
CA LEU A 791 -2.07 4.97 14.82
C LEU A 791 -1.15 4.50 13.67
N SER A 792 -0.08 3.75 13.99
CA SER A 792 0.80 3.17 12.99
C SER A 792 0.07 2.07 12.22
N PRO A 793 0.10 2.09 10.88
CA PRO A 793 -0.58 1.07 10.11
C PRO A 793 0.10 -0.28 10.24
N THR A 794 -0.68 -1.34 10.37
CA THR A 794 -0.20 -2.71 10.28
C THR A 794 -0.15 -3.15 8.81
N ILE A 795 0.90 -3.86 8.42
CA ILE A 795 0.94 -4.50 7.10
C ILE A 795 0.28 -5.87 7.22
N ASP A 796 -0.81 -6.09 6.48
CA ASP A 796 -1.45 -7.41 6.43
C ASP A 796 -0.55 -8.40 5.69
N ARG A 797 -0.61 -9.67 6.11
CA ARG A 797 0.06 -10.78 5.43
C ARG A 797 -0.32 -10.86 3.94
N SER A 798 -1.56 -10.52 3.57
CA SER A 798 -2.01 -10.47 2.17
C SER A 798 -1.27 -9.43 1.33
N GLU A 799 -0.67 -8.43 1.95
CA GLU A 799 0.12 -7.39 1.27
C GLU A 799 1.58 -7.78 1.09
N CYS A 800 2.05 -8.86 1.74
CA CYS A 800 3.42 -9.37 1.66
C CYS A 800 3.56 -10.62 0.78
N THR A 801 2.63 -10.87 -0.16
CA THR A 801 2.61 -12.13 -0.93
C THR A 801 3.90 -12.39 -1.70
N ALA A 802 4.56 -11.37 -2.28
CA ALA A 802 5.84 -11.56 -2.95
C ALA A 802 6.95 -11.97 -1.99
N ALA A 803 6.99 -11.36 -0.79
CA ALA A 803 7.97 -11.69 0.24
C ALA A 803 7.76 -13.09 0.85
N LEU A 804 6.51 -13.56 0.84
CA LEU A 804 6.07 -14.83 1.43
C LEU A 804 6.03 -15.99 0.42
N SER A 805 6.35 -15.75 -0.85
CA SER A 805 6.39 -16.83 -1.86
C SER A 805 7.49 -17.83 -1.52
N GLU A 806 7.30 -19.10 -1.91
CA GLU A 806 8.22 -20.18 -1.57
C GLU A 806 9.65 -19.90 -2.01
N GLU A 807 9.81 -19.32 -3.21
CA GLU A 807 11.09 -18.93 -3.80
C GLU A 807 11.78 -17.78 -3.05
N ASN A 808 11.03 -16.91 -2.38
CA ASN A 808 11.54 -15.69 -1.74
C ASN A 808 11.70 -15.80 -0.22
N MET A 809 11.12 -16.81 0.43
CA MET A 809 11.27 -16.99 1.88
C MET A 809 12.73 -17.02 2.32
N GLY A 810 13.60 -17.65 1.52
CA GLY A 810 15.05 -17.72 1.75
C GLY A 810 15.83 -16.44 1.42
N LYS A 811 15.19 -15.40 0.87
CA LYS A 811 15.78 -14.09 0.59
C LYS A 811 15.55 -13.07 1.71
N ASN A 812 14.82 -13.45 2.76
CA ASN A 812 14.50 -12.60 3.90
C ASN A 812 15.33 -13.01 5.12
N ARG A 813 16.07 -12.07 5.71
CA ARG A 813 16.86 -12.34 6.91
C ARG A 813 15.97 -12.60 8.14
N PHE A 814 14.85 -11.86 8.24
CA PHE A 814 13.90 -11.97 9.34
C PHE A 814 12.48 -12.17 8.83
N LYS A 815 11.74 -13.12 9.42
CA LYS A 815 10.36 -13.47 9.01
C LYS A 815 9.33 -12.40 9.33
N ASN A 816 9.62 -11.52 10.28
CA ASN A 816 8.74 -10.44 10.74
C ASN A 816 9.15 -9.07 10.18
N VAL A 817 10.19 -8.98 9.35
CA VAL A 817 10.63 -7.74 8.70
C VAL A 817 10.50 -7.93 7.19
N LEU A 818 9.27 -7.81 6.70
CA LEU A 818 8.93 -8.05 5.30
C LEU A 818 8.38 -6.77 4.66
N PRO A 819 8.74 -6.49 3.39
CA PRO A 819 8.15 -5.38 2.67
C PRO A 819 6.73 -5.71 2.20
N ALA A 820 5.84 -4.72 2.20
CA ALA A 820 4.59 -4.82 1.46
C ALA A 820 4.85 -4.69 -0.05
N ASN A 821 4.04 -5.35 -0.88
CA ASN A 821 4.13 -5.31 -2.34
C ASN A 821 4.03 -3.87 -2.90
N ARG A 822 3.24 -3.01 -2.25
CA ARG A 822 3.03 -1.61 -2.65
C ARG A 822 4.26 -0.72 -2.51
N SER A 823 5.23 -1.10 -1.68
CA SER A 823 6.36 -0.25 -1.30
C SER A 823 7.73 -0.86 -1.61
N ARG A 824 7.79 -2.07 -2.17
CA ARG A 824 9.05 -2.74 -2.52
C ARG A 824 9.59 -2.26 -3.88
N PRO A 825 10.91 -2.29 -4.08
CA PRO A 825 11.48 -2.25 -5.42
C PRO A 825 11.19 -3.56 -6.18
N PHE A 826 11.08 -3.41 -7.49
CA PHE A 826 10.97 -4.48 -8.48
C PHE A 826 12.29 -4.53 -9.24
N LEU A 827 12.90 -5.71 -9.31
CA LEU A 827 14.15 -5.89 -10.05
C LEU A 827 13.84 -6.21 -11.51
N TYR A 828 14.46 -5.45 -12.42
CA TYR A 828 14.20 -5.49 -13.86
C TYR A 828 15.36 -6.05 -14.66
N THR A 829 16.59 -5.83 -14.20
CA THR A 829 17.77 -6.38 -14.87
C THR A 829 17.69 -7.91 -14.82
N PRO A 830 17.85 -8.63 -15.95
CA PRO A 830 17.71 -10.08 -15.97
C PRO A 830 18.98 -10.75 -15.41
N ILE A 831 18.80 -11.69 -14.49
CA ILE A 831 19.83 -12.62 -14.03
C ILE A 831 19.20 -14.01 -13.95
N ASP A 832 19.86 -15.02 -14.53
CA ASP A 832 19.36 -16.40 -14.53
C ASP A 832 19.12 -16.91 -13.11
N GLY A 833 17.97 -17.55 -12.89
CA GLY A 833 17.56 -18.04 -11.57
C GLY A 833 17.13 -16.96 -10.57
N CYS A 834 17.12 -15.68 -10.96
CA CYS A 834 16.68 -14.58 -10.10
C CYS A 834 15.33 -14.02 -10.58
N ASN A 835 14.39 -13.82 -9.65
CA ASN A 835 13.10 -13.17 -9.88
C ASN A 835 13.16 -11.66 -9.59
N ASP A 836 12.02 -10.97 -9.52
CA ASP A 836 11.92 -9.51 -9.36
C ASP A 836 12.00 -9.03 -7.90
N TYR A 837 12.31 -9.91 -6.95
CA TYR A 837 12.15 -9.66 -5.51
C TYR A 837 13.49 -9.38 -4.79
N ILE A 838 13.46 -8.37 -3.92
CA ILE A 838 14.44 -8.12 -2.86
C ILE A 838 13.75 -7.55 -1.62
N ASN A 839 14.24 -7.89 -0.42
CA ASN A 839 13.73 -7.34 0.84
C ASN A 839 14.19 -5.90 1.04
N ALA A 840 13.49 -4.97 0.42
CA ALA A 840 13.74 -3.54 0.55
C ALA A 840 12.42 -2.75 0.47
N VAL A 841 12.43 -1.51 0.95
CA VAL A 841 11.30 -0.58 0.86
C VAL A 841 11.77 0.79 0.39
N PHE A 842 10.94 1.46 -0.41
CA PHE A 842 11.12 2.88 -0.70
C PHE A 842 10.63 3.72 0.47
N LEU A 843 11.39 4.77 0.80
CA LEU A 843 10.95 5.85 1.68
C LEU A 843 11.12 7.18 0.96
N SER A 844 10.09 8.00 1.01
CA SER A 844 10.16 9.38 0.56
C SER A 844 10.89 10.24 1.59
N GLY A 845 11.62 11.24 1.10
CA GLY A 845 12.12 12.34 1.91
C GLY A 845 11.04 13.39 2.12
N TYR A 846 11.45 14.58 2.54
CA TYR A 846 10.54 15.70 2.74
C TYR A 846 10.13 16.36 1.42
N THR A 847 11.09 16.52 0.49
CA THR A 847 10.86 17.16 -0.82
C THR A 847 10.84 16.21 -2.01
N GLN A 848 11.30 14.97 -1.82
CA GLN A 848 11.50 14.02 -2.91
C GLN A 848 10.87 12.67 -2.60
N LYS A 849 10.04 12.19 -3.52
CA LYS A 849 9.50 10.83 -3.49
C LYS A 849 10.61 9.80 -3.72
N ASP A 850 10.53 8.66 -3.04
CA ASP A 850 11.47 7.54 -3.19
C ASP A 850 12.93 7.98 -2.99
N ARG A 851 13.18 8.86 -2.01
CA ARG A 851 14.49 9.44 -1.68
C ARG A 851 15.48 8.40 -1.16
N PHE A 852 14.96 7.38 -0.48
CA PHE A 852 15.75 6.32 0.13
C PHE A 852 15.22 4.95 -0.29
N ILE A 853 16.15 4.01 -0.46
CA ILE A 853 15.84 2.57 -0.43
C ILE A 853 16.38 2.04 0.89
N VAL A 854 15.51 1.48 1.73
CA VAL A 854 15.94 0.85 2.98
C VAL A 854 15.87 -0.66 2.84
N THR A 855 16.99 -1.34 3.06
CA THR A 855 17.14 -2.79 2.86
C THR A 855 17.90 -3.45 4.01
N GLN A 856 17.82 -4.78 4.08
CA GLN A 856 18.60 -5.60 5.00
C GLN A 856 20.05 -5.77 4.53
N MET A 857 20.95 -6.16 5.43
CA MET A 857 22.31 -6.57 5.07
C MET A 857 22.23 -7.75 4.08
N PRO A 858 22.88 -7.69 2.91
CA PRO A 858 22.79 -8.74 1.90
C PRO A 858 23.12 -10.14 2.46
N LEU A 859 22.25 -11.09 2.14
CA LEU A 859 22.50 -12.53 2.34
C LEU A 859 23.38 -13.05 1.18
N PRO A 860 24.11 -14.17 1.36
CA PRO A 860 24.91 -14.78 0.29
C PRO A 860 24.16 -15.01 -1.03
N ASN A 861 22.90 -15.41 -0.97
CA ASN A 861 22.04 -15.64 -2.14
C ASN A 861 21.36 -14.37 -2.69
N THR A 862 21.66 -13.18 -2.15
CA THR A 862 21.02 -11.90 -2.54
C THR A 862 22.02 -10.79 -2.89
N VAL A 863 23.32 -11.08 -2.91
CA VAL A 863 24.36 -10.10 -3.30
C VAL A 863 24.12 -9.57 -4.72
N ALA A 864 23.83 -10.47 -5.65
CA ALA A 864 23.50 -10.08 -7.03
C ALA A 864 22.23 -9.21 -7.07
N ASP A 865 21.18 -9.59 -6.34
CA ASP A 865 19.93 -8.83 -6.24
C ASP A 865 20.17 -7.42 -5.66
N PHE A 866 21.09 -7.27 -4.72
CA PHE A 866 21.45 -5.97 -4.13
C PHE A 866 22.09 -5.03 -5.14
N TRP A 867 23.09 -5.48 -5.91
CA TRP A 867 23.69 -4.67 -6.98
C TRP A 867 22.73 -4.36 -8.11
N ARG A 868 21.83 -5.31 -8.40
CA ARG A 868 20.76 -5.14 -9.38
C ARG A 868 19.80 -4.03 -8.98
N MET A 869 19.37 -4.02 -7.72
CA MET A 869 18.56 -2.95 -7.16
C MET A 869 19.26 -1.59 -7.27
N LEU A 870 20.55 -1.53 -6.95
CA LEU A 870 21.32 -0.29 -7.07
C LEU A 870 21.32 0.20 -8.51
N TYR A 871 21.60 -0.67 -9.48
CA TYR A 871 21.60 -0.40 -10.93
C TYR A 871 20.22 0.05 -11.44
N ASP A 872 19.19 -0.76 -11.23
CA ASP A 872 17.83 -0.53 -11.74
C ASP A 872 17.24 0.81 -11.29
N TYR A 873 17.60 1.27 -10.09
CA TYR A 873 17.08 2.50 -9.51
C TYR A 873 18.06 3.68 -9.51
N ASN A 874 19.21 3.56 -10.18
CA ASN A 874 20.24 4.61 -10.21
C ASN A 874 20.69 5.08 -8.80
N SER A 875 20.77 4.16 -7.83
CA SER A 875 21.28 4.48 -6.49
C SER A 875 22.80 4.59 -6.52
N ASP A 876 23.34 5.81 -6.39
CA ASP A 876 24.79 6.11 -6.42
C ASP A 876 25.43 6.19 -5.03
N ALA A 877 24.65 5.95 -3.97
CA ALA A 877 25.09 6.06 -2.60
C ALA A 877 24.58 4.89 -1.76
N ILE A 878 25.46 4.30 -0.95
CA ILE A 878 25.15 3.23 0.00
C ILE A 878 25.55 3.70 1.38
N VAL A 879 24.66 3.61 2.37
CA VAL A 879 24.97 3.82 3.78
C VAL A 879 24.83 2.49 4.50
N MET A 880 25.95 1.99 5.01
CA MET A 880 26.07 0.74 5.74
C MET A 880 26.25 1.05 7.24
N LEU A 881 25.29 0.60 8.06
CA LEU A 881 25.20 0.97 9.49
C LEU A 881 25.64 -0.14 10.46
N ASN A 882 26.27 -1.20 9.96
CA ASN A 882 26.97 -2.15 10.82
C ASN A 882 28.31 -2.50 10.19
N GLU A 883 29.22 -2.99 11.03
CA GLU A 883 30.44 -3.62 10.56
C GLU A 883 30.13 -4.99 9.94
N PHE A 884 31.01 -5.45 9.06
CA PHE A 884 30.91 -6.79 8.49
C PHE A 884 31.71 -7.77 9.35
N ASP A 885 31.02 -8.70 10.02
CA ASP A 885 31.66 -9.81 10.71
C ASP A 885 31.90 -10.97 9.73
N ARG A 886 33.18 -11.27 9.46
CA ARG A 886 33.59 -12.40 8.60
C ARG A 886 33.19 -13.75 9.16
N ASN A 887 32.92 -13.85 10.47
CA ASN A 887 32.50 -15.10 11.11
C ASN A 887 31.00 -15.35 10.97
N ASP A 888 30.21 -14.32 10.68
CA ASP A 888 28.77 -14.44 10.47
C ASP A 888 28.47 -14.95 9.04
N LYS A 889 28.25 -16.26 8.92
CA LYS A 889 27.87 -16.94 7.67
C LYS A 889 26.52 -16.52 7.12
N SER A 890 25.70 -15.80 7.90
CA SER A 890 24.42 -15.25 7.42
C SER A 890 24.62 -13.94 6.65
N CYS A 891 25.79 -13.32 6.73
CA CYS A 891 26.14 -12.13 5.97
C CYS A 891 27.03 -12.48 4.79
N ALA A 892 26.95 -11.68 3.73
CA ALA A 892 27.86 -11.77 2.61
C ALA A 892 28.61 -10.46 2.43
N LEU A 893 29.90 -10.57 2.16
CA LEU A 893 30.68 -9.47 1.63
C LEU A 893 30.17 -9.22 0.22
N TYR A 894 29.51 -8.08 0.02
CA TYR A 894 28.90 -7.75 -1.27
C TYR A 894 29.81 -6.88 -2.13
N TRP A 895 31.06 -6.63 -1.74
CA TRP A 895 31.96 -5.74 -2.45
C TRP A 895 33.38 -6.31 -2.57
N PRO A 896 34.11 -5.98 -3.64
CA PRO A 896 35.53 -6.34 -3.78
C PRO A 896 36.40 -5.55 -2.79
N GLU A 897 37.36 -6.22 -2.15
CA GLU A 897 38.28 -5.57 -1.18
C GLU A 897 39.61 -5.12 -1.80
N GLU A 898 40.01 -5.76 -2.89
CA GLU A 898 41.28 -5.47 -3.57
C GLU A 898 41.10 -4.35 -4.60
N TYR A 899 41.98 -3.36 -4.56
CA TYR A 899 41.97 -2.23 -5.49
C TYR A 899 42.12 -2.72 -6.94
N GLY A 900 41.21 -2.28 -7.83
CA GLY A 900 41.20 -2.67 -9.23
C GLY A 900 40.73 -4.10 -9.49
N TYR A 901 40.32 -4.84 -8.46
CA TYR A 901 39.65 -6.14 -8.63
C TYR A 901 38.16 -5.92 -8.97
N THR A 902 37.68 -6.73 -9.91
CA THR A 902 36.30 -6.67 -10.42
C THR A 902 35.57 -7.94 -10.06
N GLU A 903 34.41 -7.80 -9.42
CA GLU A 903 33.46 -8.88 -9.19
C GLU A 903 32.28 -8.78 -10.17
N GLU A 904 31.85 -9.92 -10.70
CA GLU A 904 30.72 -10.00 -11.63
C GLU A 904 29.49 -10.59 -10.94
N HIS A 905 28.35 -9.96 -11.18
CA HIS A 905 27.05 -10.35 -10.65
C HIS A 905 26.03 -10.36 -11.80
N GLY A 906 26.02 -11.46 -12.56
CA GLY A 906 25.26 -11.56 -13.79
C GLY A 906 25.79 -10.58 -14.84
N PRO A 907 24.95 -9.68 -15.41
CA PRO A 907 25.39 -8.70 -16.40
C PRO A 907 26.08 -7.46 -15.78
N LEU A 908 26.21 -7.40 -14.45
CA LEU A 908 26.79 -6.26 -13.75
C LEU A 908 28.21 -6.58 -13.30
N SER A 909 29.11 -5.61 -13.43
CA SER A 909 30.45 -5.68 -12.87
C SER A 909 30.69 -4.56 -11.87
N VAL A 910 31.35 -4.90 -10.76
CA VAL A 910 31.65 -3.99 -9.66
C VAL A 910 33.15 -4.01 -9.42
N GLU A 911 33.80 -2.86 -9.60
CA GLU A 911 35.24 -2.68 -9.40
C GLU A 911 35.50 -1.68 -8.26
N LEU A 912 36.40 -2.01 -7.33
CA LEU A 912 36.83 -1.07 -6.29
C LEU A 912 37.82 -0.04 -6.86
N LEU A 913 37.37 1.22 -6.94
CA LEU A 913 38.19 2.34 -7.42
C LEU A 913 39.00 3.02 -6.32
N SER A 914 38.47 3.06 -5.09
CA SER A 914 39.21 3.60 -3.94
C SER A 914 38.56 3.18 -2.63
N SER A 915 39.38 3.05 -1.59
CA SER A 915 38.95 2.90 -0.20
C SER A 915 39.73 3.89 0.65
N SER A 916 39.04 4.59 1.55
CA SER A 916 39.65 5.60 2.42
C SER A 916 39.04 5.54 3.82
N ASP A 917 39.91 5.59 4.82
CA ASP A 917 39.59 5.62 6.25
C ASP A 917 40.05 6.96 6.87
N VAL A 918 39.81 8.06 6.13
CA VAL A 918 40.25 9.40 6.56
C VAL A 918 39.46 9.89 7.77
N ASP A 919 38.19 9.49 7.89
CA ASP A 919 37.38 9.76 9.08
C ASP A 919 37.46 8.55 10.04
N PRO A 920 37.68 8.77 11.35
CA PRO A 920 37.80 7.67 12.31
C PRO A 920 36.52 6.85 12.43
N ASP A 921 35.36 7.45 12.17
CA ASP A 921 34.03 6.87 12.37
C ASP A 921 33.42 6.33 11.06
N VAL A 922 33.95 6.74 9.89
CA VAL A 922 33.39 6.39 8.58
C VAL A 922 34.45 5.88 7.61
N THR A 923 34.30 4.65 7.13
CA THR A 923 35.04 4.19 5.93
C THR A 923 34.27 4.58 4.68
N ILE A 924 34.96 5.15 3.70
CA ILE A 924 34.39 5.49 2.39
C ILE A 924 35.01 4.59 1.33
N ARG A 925 34.17 3.95 0.52
CA ARG A 925 34.57 3.20 -0.68
C ARG A 925 33.90 3.77 -1.91
N ILE A 926 34.62 3.83 -3.02
CA ILE A 926 34.07 4.21 -4.32
C ILE A 926 34.22 3.01 -5.24
N PHE A 927 33.08 2.59 -5.78
CA PHE A 927 32.98 1.50 -6.74
C PHE A 927 32.65 2.03 -8.11
N LYS A 928 33.17 1.39 -9.14
CA LYS A 928 32.69 1.51 -10.51
C LYS A 928 31.69 0.40 -10.75
N LEU A 929 30.45 0.77 -11.05
CA LEU A 929 29.39 -0.14 -11.44
C LEU A 929 29.16 -0.02 -12.94
N SER A 930 29.33 -1.13 -13.67
CA SER A 930 29.17 -1.18 -15.12
C SER A 930 28.22 -2.31 -15.53
N HIS A 931 27.54 -2.14 -16.68
CA HIS A 931 26.78 -3.23 -17.31
C HIS A 931 27.56 -3.82 -18.49
N LEU A 932 27.87 -5.12 -18.40
CA LEU A 932 28.48 -5.94 -19.43
C LEU A 932 27.53 -5.99 -20.65
N GLY A 933 27.80 -5.18 -21.67
CA GLY A 933 27.01 -5.13 -22.92
C GLY A 933 26.24 -3.84 -23.19
N ARG A 934 26.10 -2.91 -22.24
CA ARG A 934 25.50 -1.57 -22.48
C ARG A 934 26.52 -0.43 -22.48
N GLY A 935 27.70 -0.65 -21.90
CA GLY A 935 28.76 0.37 -21.82
C GLY A 935 28.45 1.54 -20.88
N GLU A 936 27.36 1.47 -20.11
CA GLU A 936 27.03 2.43 -19.07
C GLU A 936 27.87 2.13 -17.82
N GLU A 937 28.57 3.15 -17.32
CA GLU A 937 29.41 3.07 -16.14
C GLU A 937 29.11 4.23 -15.20
N ARG A 938 29.07 3.98 -13.89
CA ARG A 938 28.89 5.04 -12.88
C ARG A 938 29.59 4.73 -11.58
N ALA A 939 29.92 5.78 -10.85
CA ALA A 939 30.52 5.68 -9.53
C ALA A 939 29.45 5.51 -8.45
N VAL A 940 29.56 4.47 -7.64
CA VAL A 940 28.73 4.23 -6.45
C VAL A 940 29.59 4.41 -5.21
N LYS A 941 29.19 5.31 -4.31
CA LYS A 941 29.93 5.58 -3.07
C LYS A 941 29.26 4.89 -1.88
N GLN A 942 30.01 4.06 -1.17
CA GLN A 942 29.58 3.45 0.10
C GLN A 942 30.18 4.22 1.28
N PHE A 943 29.34 4.53 2.26
CA PHE A 943 29.70 5.07 3.56
C PHE A 943 29.40 4.00 4.61
N MET A 944 30.45 3.48 5.27
CA MET A 944 30.32 2.47 6.32
C MET A 944 30.56 3.13 7.68
N PHE A 945 29.52 3.18 8.51
CA PHE A 945 29.57 3.78 9.84
C PHE A 945 30.01 2.75 10.87
N LYS A 946 31.12 3.02 11.58
CA LYS A 946 31.76 2.12 12.54
C LYS A 946 31.21 2.23 13.98
N PRO A 947 30.90 3.43 14.53
CA PRO A 947 30.54 3.59 15.95
C PRO A 947 29.14 3.10 16.36
N TRP A 948 28.67 1.98 15.82
CA TRP A 948 27.36 1.42 16.13
C TRP A 948 27.37 -0.11 16.14
N PRO A 949 27.87 -0.74 17.22
CA PRO A 949 27.80 -2.19 17.43
C PRO A 949 26.37 -2.76 17.39
N ASP A 950 26.22 -4.02 16.97
CA ASP A 950 24.91 -4.66 16.80
C ASP A 950 24.14 -4.94 18.10
N TYR A 951 24.82 -4.96 19.24
CA TYR A 951 24.18 -5.15 20.55
C TYR A 951 23.59 -3.84 21.12
N GLN A 952 23.86 -2.69 20.50
CA GLN A 952 23.34 -1.39 20.94
C GLN A 952 22.15 -0.95 20.09
N ALA A 953 21.09 -0.47 20.75
CA ALA A 953 19.93 0.11 20.09
C ALA A 953 20.23 1.52 19.51
N LEU A 954 21.05 2.30 20.22
CA LEU A 954 21.41 3.67 19.86
C LEU A 954 22.89 3.80 19.44
N PRO A 955 23.24 4.81 18.61
CA PRO A 955 24.62 5.07 18.23
C PRO A 955 25.41 5.64 19.42
N ASN A 956 26.73 5.41 19.44
CA ASN A 956 27.59 5.93 20.51
C ASN A 956 27.80 7.46 20.46
N SER A 957 27.53 8.09 19.33
CA SER A 957 27.78 9.52 19.09
C SER A 957 26.81 10.09 18.07
N VAL A 958 25.95 11.01 18.51
CA VAL A 958 25.05 11.78 17.64
C VAL A 958 25.87 12.67 16.69
N THR A 959 26.88 13.37 17.20
CA THR A 959 27.82 14.18 16.39
C THR A 959 28.40 13.38 15.21
N SER A 960 28.84 12.14 15.43
CA SER A 960 29.38 11.29 14.36
C SER A 960 28.31 10.90 13.34
N LEU A 961 27.08 10.63 13.79
CA LEU A 961 25.94 10.35 12.92
C LEU A 961 25.52 11.59 12.09
N LEU A 962 25.53 12.78 12.68
CA LEU A 962 25.29 14.05 11.98
C LEU A 962 26.38 14.32 10.93
N ARG A 963 27.64 13.98 11.22
CA ARG A 963 28.74 14.06 10.25
C ARG A 963 28.52 13.11 9.07
N LEU A 964 28.14 11.86 9.33
CA LEU A 964 27.76 10.90 8.28
C LEU A 964 26.65 11.47 7.39
N HIS A 965 25.60 12.03 7.98
CA HIS A 965 24.52 12.67 7.23
C HIS A 965 25.01 13.81 6.33
N ARG A 966 25.88 14.70 6.83
CA ARG A 966 26.48 15.77 6.01
C ARG A 966 27.25 15.20 4.82
N MET A 967 28.09 14.18 5.04
CA MET A 967 28.87 13.54 3.97
C MET A 967 27.99 12.90 2.89
N VAL A 968 26.92 12.22 3.30
CA VAL A 968 25.95 11.59 2.38
C VAL A 968 25.17 12.66 1.60
N THR A 969 24.74 13.72 2.29
CA THR A 969 24.00 14.84 1.68
C THR A 969 24.86 15.61 0.69
N ASP A 970 26.13 15.86 0.99
CA ASP A 970 27.07 16.54 0.08
C ASP A 970 27.33 15.71 -1.18
N TRP A 971 27.53 14.40 -1.02
CA TRP A 971 27.66 13.50 -2.17
C TRP A 971 26.39 13.48 -3.02
N TYR A 972 25.23 13.43 -2.37
CA TYR A 972 23.95 13.43 -3.05
C TYR A 972 23.71 14.71 -3.86
N LYS A 973 23.98 15.89 -3.27
CA LYS A 973 23.86 17.18 -3.96
C LYS A 973 24.76 17.27 -5.20
N GLN A 974 25.92 16.61 -5.18
CA GLN A 974 26.88 16.65 -6.28
C GLN A 974 26.63 15.59 -7.37
N ASN A 975 26.16 14.39 -6.99
CA ASN A 975 26.16 13.23 -7.89
C ASN A 975 24.83 12.44 -7.92
N GLY A 976 23.90 12.72 -7.01
CA GLY A 976 22.71 11.89 -6.79
C GLY A 976 21.74 11.92 -7.97
N LYS A 977 21.57 10.78 -8.64
CA LYS A 977 20.57 10.60 -9.71
C LYS A 977 19.37 9.73 -9.32
N GLY A 978 19.49 8.94 -8.25
CA GLY A 978 18.45 8.06 -7.73
C GLY A 978 18.32 8.13 -6.20
N PRO A 979 17.81 7.09 -5.54
CA PRO A 979 17.71 7.03 -4.08
C PRO A 979 19.08 6.81 -3.42
N VAL A 980 19.18 7.16 -2.14
CA VAL A 980 20.28 6.68 -1.28
C VAL A 980 19.87 5.34 -0.68
N THR A 981 20.68 4.30 -0.89
CA THR A 981 20.41 2.99 -0.29
C THR A 981 20.96 2.94 1.13
N ILE A 982 20.11 2.70 2.12
CA ILE A 982 20.48 2.58 3.53
C ILE A 982 20.24 1.13 3.95
N HIS A 983 21.24 0.51 4.59
CA HIS A 983 21.05 -0.81 5.17
C HIS A 983 21.70 -0.94 6.54
N CYS A 984 21.07 -1.79 7.34
CA CYS A 984 21.60 -2.33 8.58
C CYS A 984 21.25 -3.83 8.61
N MET A 985 21.45 -4.53 9.73
CA MET A 985 21.28 -6.00 9.75
C MET A 985 19.87 -6.41 9.29
N ASN A 986 18.82 -5.89 9.93
CA ASN A 986 17.43 -6.17 9.59
C ASN A 986 16.82 -5.17 8.58
N GLY A 987 17.52 -4.09 8.27
CA GLY A 987 16.98 -2.98 7.47
C GLY A 987 15.82 -2.25 8.15
N ALA A 988 15.77 -2.24 9.49
CA ALA A 988 14.73 -1.59 10.27
C ALA A 988 15.32 -0.76 11.43
N SER A 989 16.09 -1.37 12.34
CA SER A 989 16.52 -0.72 13.59
C SER A 989 17.35 0.55 13.34
N LYS A 990 18.62 0.38 12.96
CA LYS A 990 19.54 1.52 12.73
C LYS A 990 19.15 2.31 11.49
N SER A 991 18.71 1.61 10.43
CA SER A 991 18.26 2.24 9.19
C SER A 991 17.06 3.17 9.40
N GLY A 992 16.13 2.80 10.28
CA GLY A 992 14.96 3.60 10.61
C GLY A 992 15.32 4.90 11.32
N ILE A 993 16.28 4.85 12.25
CA ILE A 993 16.80 6.05 12.93
C ILE A 993 17.44 7.01 11.93
N LEU A 994 18.33 6.51 11.05
CA LEU A 994 18.96 7.37 10.04
C LEU A 994 17.93 7.94 9.07
N ALA A 995 16.97 7.14 8.60
CA ALA A 995 15.93 7.60 7.69
C ALA A 995 15.02 8.68 8.33
N ALA A 996 14.61 8.47 9.59
CA ALA A 996 13.84 9.46 10.35
C ALA A 996 14.64 10.75 10.55
N MET A 997 15.91 10.63 10.95
CA MET A 997 16.82 11.75 11.14
C MET A 997 16.95 12.59 9.86
N CYS A 998 17.22 11.97 8.72
CA CYS A 998 17.33 12.68 7.44
C CYS A 998 16.05 13.47 7.12
N LEU A 999 14.87 12.87 7.32
CA LEU A 999 13.58 13.53 7.07
C LEU A 999 13.34 14.71 8.02
N ILE A 1000 13.64 14.53 9.31
CA ILE A 1000 13.48 15.56 10.34
C ILE A 1000 14.41 16.75 10.04
N LEU A 1001 15.68 16.49 9.74
CA LEU A 1001 16.66 17.55 9.46
C LEU A 1001 16.35 18.27 8.14
N GLU A 1002 15.91 17.56 7.10
CA GLU A 1002 15.49 18.18 5.84
C GLU A 1002 14.31 19.15 6.08
N ARG A 1003 13.31 18.75 6.88
CA ARG A 1003 12.19 19.62 7.25
C ARG A 1003 12.62 20.80 8.10
N LEU A 1004 13.50 20.58 9.08
CA LEU A 1004 14.05 21.64 9.94
C LEU A 1004 14.80 22.71 9.13
N GLU A 1005 15.60 22.29 8.15
CA GLU A 1005 16.37 23.21 7.30
C GLU A 1005 15.48 24.01 6.34
N LEU A 1006 14.44 23.40 5.77
CA LEU A 1006 13.60 24.04 4.76
C LEU A 1006 12.48 24.91 5.35
N ASP A 1007 11.80 24.40 6.37
CA ASP A 1007 10.58 25.01 6.90
C ASP A 1007 10.78 25.63 8.29
N LEU A 1008 11.98 25.49 8.89
CA LEU A 1008 12.28 25.97 10.25
C LEU A 1008 11.33 25.39 11.31
N GLU A 1009 10.90 24.15 11.10
CA GLU A 1009 9.96 23.41 11.94
C GLU A 1009 10.43 21.97 12.14
N VAL A 1010 10.11 21.38 13.29
CA VAL A 1010 10.43 19.99 13.64
C VAL A 1010 9.12 19.24 13.92
N ASP A 1011 9.00 18.01 13.42
CA ASP A 1011 7.83 17.16 13.70
C ASP A 1011 8.27 15.69 13.68
N VAL A 1012 8.81 15.24 14.82
CA VAL A 1012 9.33 13.87 14.99
C VAL A 1012 8.20 12.85 14.87
N TYR A 1013 7.03 13.15 15.44
CA TYR A 1013 5.83 12.32 15.32
C TYR A 1013 5.49 12.03 13.86
N GLN A 1014 5.34 13.07 13.03
CA GLN A 1014 4.99 12.89 11.63
C GLN A 1014 6.09 12.16 10.85
N ALA A 1015 7.36 12.46 11.12
CA ALA A 1015 8.49 11.78 10.48
C ALA A 1015 8.46 10.27 10.71
N VAL A 1016 8.26 9.84 11.96
CA VAL A 1016 8.20 8.42 12.33
C VAL A 1016 6.96 7.75 11.73
N LYS A 1017 5.80 8.40 11.82
CA LYS A 1017 4.54 7.89 11.23
C LYS A 1017 4.67 7.70 9.73
N GLN A 1018 5.33 8.63 9.03
CA GLN A 1018 5.54 8.58 7.59
C GLN A 1018 6.43 7.41 7.17
N ILE A 1019 7.55 7.15 7.86
CA ILE A 1019 8.42 6.03 7.50
C ILE A 1019 7.77 4.67 7.86
N ARG A 1020 7.00 4.61 8.95
CA ARG A 1020 6.31 3.38 9.38
C ARG A 1020 5.21 2.91 8.42
N ILE A 1021 4.69 3.79 7.56
CA ILE A 1021 3.71 3.43 6.51
C ILE A 1021 4.20 2.28 5.61
N ASN A 1022 5.50 2.28 5.29
CA ASN A 1022 6.10 1.28 4.40
C ASN A 1022 6.84 0.17 5.16
N ARG A 1023 7.21 0.40 6.43
CA ARG A 1023 7.84 -0.60 7.30
C ARG A 1023 7.56 -0.28 8.79
N PRO A 1024 6.53 -0.91 9.39
CA PRO A 1024 6.09 -0.62 10.77
C PRO A 1024 7.16 -0.85 11.85
N GLN A 1025 8.20 -1.62 11.54
CA GLN A 1025 9.30 -1.97 12.45
C GLN A 1025 10.31 -0.83 12.64
N PHE A 1026 10.17 0.30 11.96
CA PHE A 1026 11.05 1.46 12.22
C PHE A 1026 10.78 2.09 13.58
N ILE A 1027 11.86 2.48 14.27
CA ILE A 1027 11.84 3.09 15.61
C ILE A 1027 11.17 2.12 16.60
N GLU A 1028 11.91 1.11 17.05
CA GLU A 1028 11.35 -0.10 17.69
C GLU A 1028 10.78 0.16 19.08
N ASP A 1029 11.34 1.13 19.81
CA ASP A 1029 11.04 1.41 21.22
C ASP A 1029 11.01 2.93 21.50
N PHE A 1030 10.61 3.28 22.72
CA PHE A 1030 10.55 4.66 23.18
C PHE A 1030 11.94 5.32 23.26
N GLU A 1031 12.98 4.54 23.57
CA GLU A 1031 14.36 5.05 23.68
C GLU A 1031 14.85 5.58 22.32
N GLN A 1032 14.59 4.86 21.23
CA GLN A 1032 14.85 5.31 19.85
C GLN A 1032 14.02 6.53 19.47
N TYR A 1033 12.77 6.62 19.94
CA TYR A 1033 11.92 7.78 19.67
C TYR A 1033 12.42 9.04 20.37
N GLN A 1034 12.76 8.95 21.65
CA GLN A 1034 13.35 10.03 22.43
C GLN A 1034 14.70 10.46 21.86
N PHE A 1035 15.51 9.51 21.38
CA PHE A 1035 16.79 9.79 20.73
C PHE A 1035 16.64 10.73 19.53
N LEU A 1036 15.57 10.63 18.73
CA LEU A 1036 15.34 11.54 17.61
C LEU A 1036 15.17 13.00 18.05
N TYR A 1037 14.55 13.25 19.21
CA TYR A 1037 14.47 14.60 19.78
C TYR A 1037 15.82 15.10 20.29
N GLN A 1038 16.57 14.25 20.98
CA GLN A 1038 17.92 14.57 21.47
C GLN A 1038 18.86 14.91 20.30
N MET A 1039 18.76 14.16 19.21
CA MET A 1039 19.53 14.41 17.99
C MET A 1039 19.24 15.80 17.40
N VAL A 1040 17.97 16.22 17.36
CA VAL A 1040 17.62 17.57 16.89
C VAL A 1040 18.23 18.64 17.80
N LEU A 1041 18.19 18.44 19.12
CA LEU A 1041 18.78 19.38 20.08
C LEU A 1041 20.28 19.56 19.82
N GLU A 1042 21.02 18.45 19.69
CA GLU A 1042 22.47 18.48 19.43
C GLU A 1042 22.78 19.06 18.04
N TYR A 1043 21.94 18.80 17.04
CA TYR A 1043 22.07 19.45 15.73
C TYR A 1043 21.93 20.97 15.85
N LEU A 1044 20.94 21.48 16.59
CA LEU A 1044 20.76 22.92 16.83
C LEU A 1044 21.94 23.52 17.58
N ASP A 1045 22.42 22.85 18.64
CA ASP A 1045 23.62 23.27 19.39
C ASP A 1045 24.86 23.37 18.48
N SER A 1046 24.99 22.47 17.50
CA SER A 1046 26.09 22.50 16.53
C SER A 1046 26.02 23.66 15.53
N GLN A 1047 24.84 24.25 15.32
CA GLN A 1047 24.64 25.41 14.45
C GLN A 1047 24.88 26.73 15.20
N ASP A 1048 24.52 26.80 16.49
CA ASP A 1048 24.68 28.02 17.30
C ASP A 1048 26.14 28.30 17.71
N GLN A 1049 27.03 27.31 17.59
CA GLN A 1049 28.47 27.42 17.87
C GLN A 1049 29.32 27.81 16.66
N GLY A 1050 28.74 27.86 15.45
CA GLY A 1050 29.40 28.26 14.20
C GLY A 1050 28.96 29.63 13.74
#